data_AF-A0A1E1XPW8-F1
#
_entry.id   AF-A0A1E1XPW8-F1
#
_cell.length_a   1.000
_cell.length_b   1.000
_cell.length_c   1.000
_cell.angle_alpha   90.00
_cell.angle_beta   90.00
_cell.angle_gamma   90.00
#
_symmetry.space_group_name_H-M   'P 1'
#
loop_
_entity.id
_entity.type
_entity.pdbx_description
1 polymer ?
#
loop_
_entity_poly.entity_id
_entity_poly.type
_entity_poly.pdbx_seq_one_letter_code
_entity_poly.pdbx_strand_id
1 'polypeptide(L)'
;GLPLYMHTNMALKDYQLNPLSSILRIARAGETFSGNLPGEDWTVFQPNHSTFVPLAQARSQHDDIADGNGPHTTVVQDIGKFDGIQRVIFGNGFGFWLHKLLFLDAISFLSHGKLSLPLQRYLLIDIDDIFVAERGSRMMTHDVQALLEAQQQFRKLIHGFRFNLGFSGKFYHRGSHEENNGDDMLLSHAHEFWWFCHMWSHSQPHLYDNVTLLETEMRLNKEFAKKHRIQTDSGYSVAPHHSGVYPIHEPLYDAWKKVWNIRVTSTEEYPHLRPARLRRGFVHRNIMVLPRQTCGLYTHTIFLERYPGGREKLDRSIHGGDLFYLFVYNPINIFMTHLSNYGNDRLSLYTFESVLKFIKCWTNLKLSTIPPLQLAEKYFQMYPDETDPIWMNPCEDKRHLSIWSSSKSCEQLPKFLVIGPQKTGTTALYTFLTLHPTIASNHPSPDTFEEVQFFNGKNYYKGLDWYQSFFPAPKNGSAPFLFEKSANYFDGELVPQRAHALLPRAKLVTILISPTKRAYSWYQHQRSHGDAVALNYSFYDVITANDHSPKQLRELRNRCLNPGLYAQHLERWLSFYPPQQLMIIDGEELKSDPVRVMNKLQTFLAITPFFDYSGSLRFDPHKGFFCKVLSQSNRTKCLGQGKGRLYPPMDIRAEKFLKAYYLSHNVALSKLFNNLRQPQPHWLKEDLSRG
;
A
#
# COMPACT_ATOMS: atom_id res chain seq x y z
N GLY A 1 24.26 -40.24 1.27
CA GLY A 1 22.94 -39.83 1.81
C GLY A 1 23.12 -39.36 3.24
N LEU A 2 22.13 -38.67 3.79
CA LEU A 2 22.14 -38.33 5.22
C LEU A 2 21.99 -39.63 6.05
N PRO A 3 22.63 -39.76 7.24
CA PRO A 3 22.47 -40.92 8.11
C PRO A 3 21.14 -40.87 8.88
N LEU A 4 20.03 -40.87 8.13
CA LEU A 4 18.66 -40.66 8.58
C LEU A 4 17.74 -41.61 7.82
N TYR A 5 17.11 -42.54 8.52
CA TYR A 5 16.07 -43.41 7.96
C TYR A 5 14.72 -42.70 7.96
N MET A 6 13.92 -42.94 6.94
CA MET A 6 12.62 -42.29 6.71
C MET A 6 11.56 -43.36 6.49
N HIS A 7 10.45 -43.27 7.22
CA HIS A 7 9.24 -44.06 6.98
C HIS A 7 8.12 -43.11 6.56
N THR A 8 7.60 -43.30 5.35
CA THR A 8 6.61 -42.43 4.71
C THR A 8 5.20 -43.02 4.78
N ASN A 9 4.18 -42.21 4.48
CA ASN A 9 2.77 -42.62 4.42
C ASN A 9 2.24 -43.14 5.76
N MET A 10 2.56 -42.43 6.83
CA MET A 10 2.07 -42.73 8.17
C MET A 10 0.87 -41.87 8.56
N ALA A 11 -0.14 -42.51 9.14
CA ALA A 11 -1.22 -41.84 9.86
C ALA A 11 -0.79 -41.61 11.32
N LEU A 12 -0.75 -40.36 11.76
CA LEU A 12 -0.21 -39.96 13.07
C LEU A 12 -1.26 -39.25 13.94
N LYS A 13 -1.06 -39.28 15.26
CA LYS A 13 -1.88 -38.61 16.28
C LYS A 13 -1.02 -38.12 17.44
N ASP A 14 -1.58 -37.30 18.32
CA ASP A 14 -0.96 -36.88 19.59
C ASP A 14 0.44 -36.26 19.42
N TYR A 15 0.48 -35.03 18.88
CA TYR A 15 1.72 -34.35 18.51
C TYR A 15 2.27 -33.47 19.64
N GLN A 16 3.57 -33.57 19.88
CA GLN A 16 4.28 -32.87 20.95
C GLN A 16 5.56 -32.21 20.43
N LEU A 17 5.86 -31.02 20.95
CA LEU A 17 7.13 -30.33 20.74
C LEU A 17 8.14 -30.75 21.81
N ASN A 18 9.41 -30.91 21.43
CA ASN A 18 10.47 -31.22 22.38
C ASN A 18 10.80 -29.99 23.25
N PRO A 19 10.53 -29.99 24.57
CA PRO A 19 10.78 -28.84 25.44
C PRO A 19 12.27 -28.51 25.63
N LEU A 20 13.18 -29.44 25.32
CA LEU A 20 14.61 -29.24 25.40
C LEU A 20 15.22 -28.62 24.13
N SER A 21 14.42 -28.41 23.09
CA SER A 21 14.91 -27.85 21.83
C SER A 21 15.25 -26.37 21.96
N SER A 22 16.45 -26.01 21.52
CA SER A 22 16.91 -24.62 21.43
C SER A 22 16.33 -23.85 20.24
N ILE A 23 15.62 -24.51 19.31
CA ILE A 23 14.99 -23.86 18.15
C ILE A 23 13.71 -23.12 18.58
N LEU A 24 12.99 -23.65 19.58
CA LEU A 24 11.68 -23.13 19.96
C LEU A 24 11.80 -21.70 20.50
N ARG A 25 11.22 -20.76 19.77
CA ARG A 25 11.29 -19.33 20.07
C ARG A 25 9.90 -18.74 20.16
N ILE A 26 9.13 -18.79 19.09
CA ILE A 26 7.71 -18.42 19.05
C ILE A 26 6.90 -19.58 19.62
N ALA A 27 7.14 -20.80 19.17
CA ALA A 27 6.42 -21.98 19.65
C ALA A 27 6.79 -22.27 21.11
N ARG A 28 5.81 -22.72 21.89
CA ARG A 28 5.99 -23.19 23.26
C ARG A 28 5.67 -24.68 23.35
N ALA A 29 6.59 -25.44 23.93
CA ALA A 29 6.38 -26.83 24.29
C ALA A 29 5.73 -26.97 25.68
N GLY A 30 5.22 -28.16 26.00
CA GLY A 30 4.64 -28.49 27.30
C GLY A 30 3.24 -29.08 27.22
N GLU A 31 2.58 -28.93 26.07
CA GLU A 31 1.23 -29.44 25.81
C GLU A 31 1.24 -30.43 24.64
N THR A 32 0.20 -31.26 24.58
CA THR A 32 0.00 -32.25 23.50
C THR A 32 -1.18 -31.83 22.64
N PHE A 33 -0.97 -31.77 21.33
CA PHE A 33 -2.08 -31.67 20.39
C PHE A 33 -2.70 -33.06 20.28
N SER A 34 -3.76 -33.30 21.04
CA SER A 34 -4.43 -34.60 21.10
C SER A 34 -5.33 -34.82 19.88
N GLY A 35 -5.32 -36.05 19.37
CA GLY A 35 -6.14 -36.44 18.21
C GLY A 35 -5.34 -36.55 16.91
N ASN A 36 -6.06 -36.81 15.82
CA ASN A 36 -5.46 -37.16 14.53
C ASN A 36 -4.80 -35.94 13.87
N LEU A 37 -3.60 -36.17 13.33
CA LEU A 37 -2.94 -35.20 12.46
C LEU A 37 -3.60 -35.19 11.08
N PRO A 38 -3.54 -34.05 10.37
CA PRO A 38 -4.14 -33.95 9.04
C PRO A 38 -3.39 -34.83 8.04
N GLY A 39 -4.14 -35.67 7.31
CA GLY A 39 -3.59 -36.55 6.28
C GLY A 39 -2.94 -37.83 6.81
N GLU A 40 -2.55 -38.69 5.89
CA GLU A 40 -1.92 -40.00 6.14
C GLU A 40 -0.55 -40.10 5.44
N ASP A 41 -0.04 -38.98 4.91
CA ASP A 41 1.18 -38.86 4.12
C ASP A 41 2.38 -38.42 4.94
N TRP A 42 2.36 -38.63 6.26
CA TRP A 42 3.45 -38.21 7.13
C TRP A 42 4.69 -39.07 6.95
N THR A 43 5.84 -38.41 6.99
CA THR A 43 7.15 -39.03 7.09
C THR A 43 7.67 -38.90 8.52
N VAL A 44 8.15 -40.00 9.10
CA VAL A 44 8.86 -40.00 10.38
C VAL A 44 10.33 -40.35 10.18
N PHE A 45 11.16 -39.86 11.10
CA PHE A 45 12.61 -39.94 11.01
C PHE A 45 13.19 -40.81 12.13
N GLN A 46 14.06 -41.74 11.75
CA GLN A 46 14.86 -42.54 12.68
C GLN A 46 16.34 -42.21 12.46
N PRO A 47 16.96 -41.42 13.35
CA PRO A 47 18.34 -40.97 13.19
C PRO A 47 19.33 -42.12 13.45
N ASN A 48 20.34 -42.24 12.59
CA ASN A 48 21.48 -43.16 12.76
C ASN A 48 22.78 -42.43 13.15
N HIS A 49 22.68 -41.16 13.55
CA HIS A 49 23.82 -40.32 13.91
C HIS A 49 23.41 -39.24 14.91
N SER A 50 24.30 -38.89 15.83
CA SER A 50 24.07 -37.89 16.90
C SER A 50 24.00 -36.44 16.40
N THR A 51 24.04 -36.20 15.09
CA THR A 51 23.79 -34.89 14.48
C THR A 51 22.30 -34.56 14.45
N PHE A 52 21.45 -35.56 14.55
CA PHE A 52 20.00 -35.39 14.45
C PHE A 52 19.38 -35.39 15.84
N VAL A 53 18.69 -34.30 16.17
CA VAL A 53 17.99 -34.12 17.46
C VAL A 53 16.50 -33.97 17.18
N PRO A 54 15.61 -34.72 17.87
CA PRO A 54 14.17 -34.61 17.67
C PRO A 54 13.67 -33.23 18.07
N LEU A 55 12.93 -32.56 17.18
CA LEU A 55 12.30 -31.27 17.43
C LEU A 55 10.82 -31.43 17.79
N ALA A 56 10.15 -32.37 17.15
CA ALA A 56 8.77 -32.72 17.43
C ALA A 56 8.51 -34.20 17.19
N GLN A 57 7.53 -34.74 17.89
CA GLN A 57 7.18 -36.15 17.86
C GLN A 57 5.67 -36.36 17.84
N ALA A 58 5.22 -37.49 17.31
CA ALA A 58 3.82 -37.91 17.30
C ALA A 58 3.70 -39.43 17.38
N ARG A 59 2.54 -39.94 17.76
CA ARG A 59 2.26 -41.38 17.85
C ARG A 59 1.62 -41.90 16.56
N SER A 60 1.83 -43.16 16.24
CA SER A 60 1.09 -43.82 15.16
C SER A 60 -0.40 -43.94 15.51
N GLN A 61 -1.28 -43.84 14.52
CA GLN A 61 -2.71 -44.13 14.69
C GLN A 61 -2.97 -45.64 14.84
N HIS A 62 -2.18 -46.45 14.12
CA HIS A 62 -2.25 -47.91 14.11
C HIS A 62 -1.03 -48.50 14.82
N ASP A 63 -1.22 -49.57 15.60
CA ASP A 63 -0.15 -50.24 16.36
C ASP A 63 0.78 -51.12 15.47
N ASP A 64 0.76 -50.94 14.15
CA ASP A 64 1.30 -51.88 13.17
C ASP A 64 2.81 -51.74 12.86
N ILE A 65 3.56 -50.95 13.63
CA ILE A 65 5.03 -50.94 13.52
C ILE A 65 5.60 -51.87 14.57
N ALA A 66 6.27 -52.93 14.09
CA ALA A 66 6.95 -53.97 14.86
C ALA A 66 8.11 -53.47 15.77
N ASP A 67 8.22 -52.15 16.00
CA ASP A 67 9.27 -51.53 16.79
C ASP A 67 8.68 -50.39 17.66
N GLY A 68 7.84 -50.79 18.63
CA GLY A 68 7.53 -50.04 19.85
C GLY A 68 6.39 -49.00 19.79
N ASN A 69 5.51 -49.04 20.81
CA ASN A 69 4.46 -48.05 21.12
C ASN A 69 4.97 -46.63 21.46
N GLY A 70 6.19 -46.28 21.04
CA GLY A 70 6.87 -45.02 21.34
C GLY A 70 6.51 -43.89 20.37
N PRO A 71 6.74 -42.62 20.75
CA PRO A 71 6.52 -41.49 19.86
C PRO A 71 7.58 -41.45 18.75
N HIS A 72 7.15 -41.27 17.49
CA HIS A 72 8.00 -41.13 16.32
C HIS A 72 8.40 -39.68 16.08
N THR A 73 9.64 -39.44 15.65
CA THR A 73 10.12 -38.08 15.34
C THR A 73 9.55 -37.61 14.00
N THR A 74 8.79 -36.51 14.01
CA THR A 74 8.14 -35.93 12.82
C THR A 74 8.86 -34.69 12.30
N VAL A 75 9.66 -34.04 13.15
CA VAL A 75 10.53 -32.93 12.76
C VAL A 75 11.87 -33.11 13.46
N VAL A 76 12.96 -33.00 12.71
CA VAL A 76 14.32 -33.23 13.22
C VAL A 76 15.23 -32.04 12.90
N GLN A 77 16.06 -31.69 13.88
CA GLN A 77 17.14 -30.73 13.72
C GLN A 77 18.42 -31.48 13.38
N ASP A 78 19.05 -31.12 12.28
CA ASP A 78 20.45 -31.47 11.99
C ASP A 78 21.35 -30.34 12.51
N ILE A 79 22.17 -30.63 13.52
CA ILE A 79 23.10 -29.64 14.07
C ILE A 79 24.40 -29.52 13.25
N GLY A 80 24.52 -30.26 12.13
CA GLY A 80 25.63 -30.15 11.19
C GLY A 80 26.92 -30.85 11.64
N LYS A 81 26.86 -31.78 12.59
CA LYS A 81 28.05 -32.55 13.02
C LYS A 81 28.58 -33.50 11.94
N PHE A 82 27.74 -33.88 10.97
CA PHE A 82 28.12 -34.83 9.94
C PHE A 82 28.84 -34.17 8.75
N ASP A 83 28.34 -33.03 8.26
CA ASP A 83 28.86 -32.36 7.05
C ASP A 83 29.04 -30.84 7.19
N GLY A 84 28.90 -30.30 8.40
CA GLY A 84 29.04 -28.87 8.69
C GLY A 84 27.81 -28.01 8.39
N ILE A 85 26.70 -28.59 7.92
CA ILE A 85 25.51 -27.82 7.51
C ILE A 85 24.37 -28.06 8.50
N GLN A 86 23.82 -26.97 9.06
CA GLN A 86 22.65 -27.04 9.92
C GLN A 86 21.35 -27.09 9.12
N ARG A 87 20.40 -27.93 9.53
CA ARG A 87 19.12 -28.14 8.84
C ARG A 87 17.99 -28.34 9.84
N VAL A 88 16.77 -28.05 9.39
CA VAL A 88 15.54 -28.51 10.04
C VAL A 88 14.73 -29.23 8.98
N ILE A 89 14.40 -30.49 9.24
CA ILE A 89 13.73 -31.39 8.28
C ILE A 89 12.34 -31.71 8.81
N PHE A 90 11.32 -31.42 7.99
CA PHE A 90 9.92 -31.62 8.32
C PHE A 90 9.39 -32.89 7.65
N GLY A 91 8.63 -33.67 8.40
CA GLY A 91 8.03 -34.92 7.93
C GLY A 91 6.74 -34.75 7.14
N ASN A 92 6.18 -33.54 7.11
CA ASN A 92 5.01 -33.18 6.30
C ASN A 92 5.05 -31.67 5.99
N GLY A 93 4.23 -31.21 5.06
CA GLY A 93 4.08 -29.82 4.70
C GLY A 93 3.47 -28.94 5.79
N PHE A 94 3.14 -27.71 5.40
CA PHE A 94 2.66 -26.67 6.32
C PHE A 94 1.13 -26.61 6.44
N GLY A 95 0.41 -27.69 6.12
CA GLY A 95 -1.04 -27.77 6.35
C GLY A 95 -1.39 -27.77 7.84
N PHE A 96 -0.53 -28.38 8.65
CA PHE A 96 -0.65 -28.40 10.11
C PHE A 96 -0.11 -27.11 10.74
N TRP A 97 -0.87 -26.54 11.68
CA TRP A 97 -0.57 -25.21 12.21
C TRP A 97 0.73 -25.16 13.05
N LEU A 98 1.05 -26.20 13.83
CA LEU A 98 2.32 -26.24 14.57
C LEU A 98 3.54 -26.29 13.63
N HIS A 99 3.43 -26.92 12.46
CA HIS A 99 4.50 -26.89 11.46
C HIS A 99 4.79 -25.48 10.98
N LYS A 100 3.78 -24.64 10.78
CA LYS A 100 3.99 -23.23 10.40
C LYS A 100 4.73 -22.46 11.51
N LEU A 101 4.43 -22.71 12.78
CA LEU A 101 5.17 -22.06 13.89
C LEU A 101 6.62 -22.54 13.95
N LEU A 102 6.83 -23.85 13.89
CA LEU A 102 8.17 -24.44 13.85
C LEU A 102 8.97 -23.96 12.65
N PHE A 103 8.33 -23.70 11.51
CA PHE A 103 8.98 -23.14 10.34
C PHE A 103 9.50 -21.72 10.60
N LEU A 104 8.72 -20.87 11.27
CA LEU A 104 9.16 -19.53 11.68
C LEU A 104 10.31 -19.61 12.69
N ASP A 105 10.26 -20.54 13.63
CA ASP A 105 11.33 -20.78 14.60
C ASP A 105 12.60 -21.31 13.94
N ALA A 106 12.47 -22.21 12.97
CA ALA A 106 13.59 -22.71 12.17
C ALA A 106 14.24 -21.57 11.35
N ILE A 107 13.44 -20.71 10.70
CA ILE A 107 13.95 -19.52 10.00
C ILE A 107 14.68 -18.61 10.98
N SER A 108 14.09 -18.36 12.15
CA SER A 108 14.70 -17.54 13.19
C SER A 108 16.06 -18.10 13.64
N PHE A 109 16.10 -19.39 13.93
CA PHE A 109 17.29 -20.11 14.37
C PHE A 109 18.39 -20.10 13.30
N LEU A 110 18.09 -20.57 12.09
CA LEU A 110 19.06 -20.72 11.00
C LEU A 110 19.56 -19.36 10.46
N SER A 111 18.76 -18.30 10.58
CA SER A 111 19.17 -16.95 10.21
C SER A 111 19.85 -16.18 11.34
N HIS A 112 20.07 -16.81 12.50
CA HIS A 112 20.58 -16.17 13.72
C HIS A 112 19.80 -14.90 14.10
N GLY A 113 18.47 -14.98 13.99
CA GLY A 113 17.56 -13.90 14.35
C GLY A 113 17.32 -12.88 13.24
N LYS A 114 18.08 -12.86 12.14
CA LYS A 114 17.99 -11.82 11.10
C LYS A 114 16.62 -11.73 10.43
N LEU A 115 15.93 -12.86 10.29
CA LEU A 115 14.60 -12.95 9.68
C LEU A 115 13.48 -13.08 10.72
N SER A 116 13.68 -12.58 11.94
CA SER A 116 12.76 -12.76 13.06
C SER A 116 11.95 -11.51 13.39
N LEU A 117 10.65 -11.69 13.62
CA LEU A 117 9.83 -10.68 14.27
C LEU A 117 10.05 -10.71 15.79
N PRO A 118 9.92 -9.57 16.50
CA PRO A 118 9.95 -9.54 17.97
C PRO A 118 8.93 -10.52 18.58
N LEU A 119 9.09 -10.93 19.85
CA LEU A 119 8.05 -11.70 20.57
C LEU A 119 6.95 -10.83 21.17
N GLN A 120 7.21 -9.52 21.29
CA GLN A 120 6.23 -8.56 21.80
C GLN A 120 5.12 -8.33 20.77
N ARG A 121 3.87 -8.36 21.24
CA ARG A 121 2.67 -8.03 20.47
C ARG A 121 1.91 -6.92 21.18
N TYR A 122 1.51 -5.92 20.42
CA TYR A 122 0.63 -4.88 20.90
C TYR A 122 -0.79 -5.17 20.44
N LEU A 123 -1.75 -5.02 21.35
CA LEU A 123 -3.15 -5.32 21.12
C LEU A 123 -4.03 -4.13 21.47
N LEU A 124 -4.92 -3.76 20.55
CA LEU A 124 -6.05 -2.88 20.78
C LEU A 124 -7.32 -3.60 20.29
N ILE A 125 -8.35 -3.63 21.11
CA ILE A 125 -9.67 -4.16 20.73
C ILE A 125 -10.64 -2.99 20.80
N ASP A 126 -11.07 -2.57 19.63
CA ASP A 126 -12.02 -1.49 19.46
C ASP A 126 -13.44 -2.07 19.33
N ILE A 127 -14.36 -1.59 20.15
CA ILE A 127 -15.79 -1.91 20.14
C ILE A 127 -16.52 -0.73 19.53
N ASP A 128 -16.85 -0.82 18.25
CA ASP A 128 -17.61 0.19 17.52
C ASP A 128 -19.10 0.12 17.94
N ASP A 129 -19.89 1.09 17.47
CA ASP A 129 -21.35 1.08 17.57
C ASP A 129 -21.91 1.13 19.00
N ILE A 130 -21.17 1.69 19.95
CA ILE A 130 -21.70 1.90 21.30
C ILE A 130 -22.92 2.84 21.23
N PHE A 131 -24.04 2.33 21.75
CA PHE A 131 -25.41 2.83 21.67
C PHE A 131 -26.15 2.69 20.33
N VAL A 132 -25.51 2.26 19.24
CA VAL A 132 -26.13 2.30 17.89
C VAL A 132 -27.08 1.13 17.63
N ALA A 133 -26.78 -0.06 18.17
CA ALA A 133 -27.48 -1.29 17.82
C ALA A 133 -29.00 -1.21 18.02
N GLU A 134 -29.73 -1.93 17.14
CA GLU A 134 -31.20 -2.01 17.19
C GLU A 134 -31.67 -2.74 18.46
N ARG A 135 -32.93 -2.46 18.86
CA ARG A 135 -33.59 -3.12 19.99
C ARG A 135 -33.56 -4.65 19.82
N GLY A 136 -33.19 -5.37 20.87
CA GLY A 136 -32.97 -6.82 20.89
C GLY A 136 -31.55 -7.25 20.58
N SER A 137 -30.67 -6.32 20.17
CA SER A 137 -29.25 -6.59 19.87
C SER A 137 -28.30 -5.76 20.73
N ARG A 138 -28.81 -5.05 21.75
CA ARG A 138 -28.00 -4.22 22.64
C ARG A 138 -27.52 -5.02 23.83
N MET A 139 -26.50 -4.51 24.51
CA MET A 139 -26.02 -5.09 25.77
C MET A 139 -27.01 -4.80 26.89
N MET A 140 -27.31 -5.82 27.68
CA MET A 140 -28.00 -5.67 28.96
C MET A 140 -26.98 -5.55 30.11
N THR A 141 -27.44 -5.27 31.33
CA THR A 141 -26.57 -5.13 32.52
C THR A 141 -25.65 -6.34 32.74
N HIS A 142 -26.16 -7.56 32.55
CA HIS A 142 -25.36 -8.78 32.69
C HIS A 142 -24.30 -8.94 31.60
N ASP A 143 -24.48 -8.33 30.42
CA ASP A 143 -23.47 -8.30 29.34
C ASP A 143 -22.37 -7.30 29.66
N VAL A 144 -22.73 -6.12 30.17
CA VAL A 144 -21.75 -5.12 30.65
C VAL A 144 -20.92 -5.69 31.80
N GLN A 145 -21.55 -6.42 32.72
CA GLN A 145 -20.85 -7.12 33.79
C GLN A 145 -19.84 -8.15 33.23
N ALA A 146 -20.24 -8.95 32.24
CA ALA A 146 -19.34 -9.90 31.60
C ALA A 146 -18.18 -9.23 30.85
N LEU A 147 -18.42 -8.07 30.22
CA LEU A 147 -17.38 -7.26 29.58
C LEU A 147 -16.34 -6.78 30.60
N LEU A 148 -16.78 -6.29 31.76
CA LEU A 148 -15.91 -5.86 32.85
C LEU A 148 -15.09 -7.02 33.41
N GLU A 149 -15.72 -8.17 33.64
CA GLU A 149 -15.04 -9.39 34.11
C GLU A 149 -13.99 -9.87 33.11
N ALA A 150 -14.35 -9.93 31.82
CA ALA A 150 -13.43 -10.29 30.75
C ALA A 150 -12.23 -9.32 30.69
N GLN A 151 -12.47 -8.01 30.82
CA GLN A 151 -11.39 -7.02 30.89
C GLN A 151 -10.41 -7.32 32.04
N GLN A 152 -10.92 -7.67 33.22
CA GLN A 152 -10.05 -8.04 34.36
C GLN A 152 -9.29 -9.34 34.11
N GLN A 153 -9.88 -10.34 33.46
CA GLN A 153 -9.17 -11.56 33.08
C GLN A 153 -8.09 -11.27 32.03
N PHE A 154 -8.40 -10.43 31.04
CA PHE A 154 -7.45 -10.06 29.99
C PHE A 154 -6.28 -9.26 30.55
N ARG A 155 -6.47 -8.40 31.56
CA ARG A 155 -5.39 -7.71 32.28
C ARG A 155 -4.37 -8.66 32.93
N LYS A 156 -4.75 -9.91 33.26
CA LYS A 156 -3.82 -10.94 33.77
C LYS A 156 -2.91 -11.51 32.68
N LEU A 157 -3.30 -11.41 31.41
CA LEU A 157 -2.58 -11.96 30.26
C LEU A 157 -1.91 -10.88 29.41
N ILE A 158 -2.48 -9.67 29.40
CA ILE A 158 -2.10 -8.56 28.55
C ILE A 158 -1.84 -7.34 29.44
N HIS A 159 -0.58 -6.94 29.53
CA HIS A 159 -0.19 -5.81 30.36
C HIS A 159 -0.87 -4.51 29.87
N GLY A 160 -1.54 -3.79 30.76
CA GLY A 160 -2.20 -2.52 30.46
C GLY A 160 -3.52 -2.62 29.69
N PHE A 161 -4.13 -3.80 29.61
CA PHE A 161 -5.33 -4.02 28.79
C PHE A 161 -6.54 -3.18 29.21
N ARG A 162 -7.17 -2.57 28.20
CA ARG A 162 -8.42 -1.83 28.30
C ARG A 162 -9.16 -1.93 26.96
N PHE A 163 -10.47 -2.20 26.97
CA PHE A 163 -11.30 -2.08 25.78
C PHE A 163 -11.44 -0.60 25.39
N ASN A 164 -11.53 -0.36 24.08
CA ASN A 164 -11.66 0.98 23.52
C ASN A 164 -13.03 1.10 22.82
N LEU A 165 -13.87 2.02 23.27
CA LEU A 165 -15.30 2.06 22.95
C LEU A 165 -15.63 3.24 22.01
N GLY A 166 -16.13 2.93 20.83
CA GLY A 166 -16.56 3.88 19.82
C GLY A 166 -18.03 4.22 19.96
N PHE A 167 -18.36 5.46 20.33
CA PHE A 167 -19.73 5.84 20.69
C PHE A 167 -20.39 6.83 19.72
N SER A 168 -21.71 6.66 19.58
CA SER A 168 -22.61 7.58 18.88
C SER A 168 -23.78 7.96 19.79
N GLY A 169 -23.65 9.10 20.49
CA GLY A 169 -24.55 9.48 21.58
C GLY A 169 -26.02 9.70 21.18
N LYS A 170 -26.34 9.89 19.89
CA LYS A 170 -27.72 10.08 19.40
C LYS A 170 -28.65 8.91 19.75
N PHE A 171 -28.07 7.72 19.88
CA PHE A 171 -28.79 6.47 20.05
C PHE A 171 -28.80 5.95 21.49
N TYR A 172 -28.27 6.73 22.43
CA TYR A 172 -28.39 6.43 23.85
C TYR A 172 -29.86 6.33 24.25
N HIS A 173 -30.21 5.30 25.01
CA HIS A 173 -31.57 5.02 25.49
C HIS A 173 -32.64 4.76 24.41
N ARG A 174 -32.24 4.15 23.28
CA ARG A 174 -33.18 3.71 22.22
C ARG A 174 -33.56 2.23 22.28
N GLY A 175 -33.16 1.51 23.32
CA GLY A 175 -33.48 0.10 23.53
C GLY A 175 -34.77 -0.14 24.34
N SER A 176 -34.93 -1.38 24.81
CA SER A 176 -35.89 -1.71 25.89
C SER A 176 -35.45 -1.11 27.22
N HIS A 177 -36.30 -1.22 28.26
CA HIS A 177 -35.94 -0.77 29.59
C HIS A 177 -34.67 -1.46 30.11
N GLU A 178 -34.55 -2.77 29.90
CA GLU A 178 -33.41 -3.59 30.30
C GLU A 178 -32.13 -3.23 29.53
N GLU A 179 -32.24 -2.96 28.23
CA GLU A 179 -31.12 -2.50 27.40
C GLU A 179 -30.66 -1.09 27.79
N ASN A 180 -31.59 -0.19 28.11
CA ASN A 180 -31.26 1.16 28.58
C ASN A 180 -30.56 1.13 29.95
N ASN A 181 -30.92 0.18 30.83
CA ASN A 181 -30.18 -0.06 32.07
C ASN A 181 -28.74 -0.55 31.77
N GLY A 182 -28.55 -1.30 30.68
CA GLY A 182 -27.22 -1.67 30.17
C GLY A 182 -26.41 -0.45 29.70
N ASP A 183 -27.03 0.44 28.92
CA ASP A 183 -26.42 1.72 28.50
C ASP A 183 -25.98 2.54 29.73
N ASP A 184 -26.82 2.62 30.77
CA ASP A 184 -26.52 3.33 32.02
C ASP A 184 -25.37 2.70 32.79
N MET A 185 -25.34 1.37 32.88
CA MET A 185 -24.26 0.64 33.54
C MET A 185 -22.93 0.84 32.82
N LEU A 186 -22.93 0.92 31.49
CA LEU A 186 -21.73 1.20 30.71
C LEU A 186 -21.16 2.59 31.03
N LEU A 187 -22.03 3.60 31.12
CA LEU A 187 -21.64 4.97 31.45
C LEU A 187 -21.21 5.14 32.91
N SER A 188 -21.84 4.43 33.86
CA SER A 188 -21.39 4.45 35.26
C SER A 188 -19.97 3.90 35.43
N HIS A 189 -19.54 3.02 34.51
CA HIS A 189 -18.18 2.47 34.43
C HIS A 189 -17.34 3.11 33.31
N ALA A 190 -17.69 4.30 32.80
CA ALA A 190 -16.96 4.90 31.68
C ALA A 190 -15.45 5.07 31.94
N HIS A 191 -15.05 5.29 33.20
CA HIS A 191 -13.66 5.42 33.62
C HIS A 191 -12.85 4.10 33.57
N GLU A 192 -13.50 2.96 33.36
CA GLU A 192 -12.85 1.65 33.15
C GLU A 192 -12.50 1.38 31.68
N PHE A 193 -13.02 2.17 30.73
CA PHE A 193 -12.86 1.96 29.28
C PHE A 193 -12.21 3.14 28.57
N TRP A 194 -11.38 2.91 27.55
CA TRP A 194 -11.00 4.00 26.65
C TRP A 194 -12.17 4.28 25.73
N TRP A 195 -12.24 5.51 25.23
CA TRP A 195 -13.31 5.94 24.35
C TRP A 195 -12.77 6.69 23.15
N PHE A 196 -13.50 6.57 22.05
CA PHE A 196 -13.27 7.34 20.84
C PHE A 196 -14.58 7.76 20.18
N CYS A 197 -14.54 8.84 19.43
CA CYS A 197 -15.69 9.33 18.71
C CYS A 197 -16.04 8.39 17.54
N HIS A 198 -17.33 8.06 17.40
CA HIS A 198 -17.85 7.31 16.26
C HIS A 198 -18.99 8.06 15.54
N MET A 199 -18.87 9.40 15.47
CA MET A 199 -19.89 10.34 14.98
C MET A 199 -21.19 10.36 15.79
N TRP A 200 -21.91 11.49 15.79
CA TRP A 200 -23.17 11.62 16.55
C TRP A 200 -24.28 10.71 16.03
N SER A 201 -24.60 10.82 14.73
CA SER A 201 -25.66 10.03 14.09
C SER A 201 -25.18 8.74 13.42
N HIS A 202 -23.97 8.25 13.75
CA HIS A 202 -23.36 7.08 13.08
C HIS A 202 -23.35 7.21 11.54
N SER A 203 -23.28 8.45 11.04
CA SER A 203 -23.39 8.74 9.60
C SER A 203 -22.03 8.67 8.93
N GLN A 204 -22.00 8.12 7.72
CA GLN A 204 -20.79 7.90 6.95
C GLN A 204 -20.25 9.25 6.43
N PRO A 205 -18.97 9.62 6.70
CA PRO A 205 -18.47 10.96 6.36
C PRO A 205 -18.49 11.32 4.88
N HIS A 206 -18.34 10.34 3.97
CA HIS A 206 -18.34 10.59 2.52
C HIS A 206 -19.68 11.14 1.99
N LEU A 207 -20.77 11.04 2.76
CA LEU A 207 -22.09 11.59 2.44
C LEU A 207 -22.20 13.09 2.71
N TYR A 208 -21.18 13.70 3.32
CA TYR A 208 -21.16 15.12 3.65
C TYR A 208 -20.12 15.85 2.81
N ASP A 209 -20.57 16.66 1.87
CA ASP A 209 -19.67 17.55 1.11
C ASP A 209 -19.34 18.84 1.90
N ASN A 210 -20.15 19.18 2.91
CA ASN A 210 -19.96 20.37 3.75
C ASN A 210 -19.29 20.01 5.10
N VAL A 211 -18.05 20.46 5.27
CA VAL A 211 -17.28 20.29 6.51
C VAL A 211 -18.01 20.83 7.75
N THR A 212 -18.81 21.89 7.62
CA THR A 212 -19.55 22.50 8.73
C THR A 212 -20.58 21.55 9.33
N LEU A 213 -21.22 20.72 8.50
CA LEU A 213 -22.18 19.72 8.96
C LEU A 213 -21.48 18.59 9.71
N LEU A 214 -20.35 18.10 9.20
CA LEU A 214 -19.50 17.13 9.89
C LEU A 214 -19.03 17.66 11.25
N GLU A 215 -18.56 18.90 11.30
CA GLU A 215 -18.16 19.55 12.54
C GLU A 215 -19.31 19.64 13.54
N THR A 216 -20.53 19.89 13.07
CA THR A 216 -21.73 20.00 13.92
C THR A 216 -22.09 18.63 14.52
N GLU A 217 -22.14 17.58 13.71
CA GLU A 217 -22.33 16.20 14.18
C GLU A 217 -21.26 15.83 15.23
N MET A 218 -20.00 16.15 14.97
CA MET A 218 -18.92 15.89 15.91
C MET A 218 -19.05 16.67 17.22
N ARG A 219 -19.48 17.94 17.18
CA ARG A 219 -19.72 18.76 18.39
C ARG A 219 -20.85 18.20 19.24
N LEU A 220 -21.95 17.75 18.65
CA LEU A 220 -23.05 17.11 19.37
C LEU A 220 -22.56 15.88 20.15
N ASN A 221 -21.76 15.03 19.51
CA ASN A 221 -21.19 13.86 20.17
C ASN A 221 -20.19 14.25 21.28
N LYS A 222 -19.46 15.35 21.11
CA LYS A 222 -18.55 15.90 22.13
C LYS A 222 -19.30 16.45 23.35
N GLU A 223 -20.42 17.13 23.14
CA GLU A 223 -21.27 17.61 24.25
C GLU A 223 -21.91 16.45 25.01
N PHE A 224 -22.33 15.39 24.32
CA PHE A 224 -22.76 14.14 24.96
C PHE A 224 -21.65 13.55 25.84
N ALA A 225 -20.43 13.45 25.32
CA ALA A 225 -19.28 12.95 26.09
C ALA A 225 -19.03 13.77 27.36
N LYS A 226 -19.08 15.11 27.26
CA LYS A 226 -18.94 16.00 28.43
C LYS A 226 -20.05 15.77 29.46
N LYS A 227 -21.31 15.73 29.01
CA LYS A 227 -22.47 15.51 29.89
C LYS A 227 -22.36 14.21 30.68
N HIS A 228 -21.85 13.16 30.05
CA HIS A 228 -21.72 11.83 30.63
C HIS A 228 -20.30 11.51 31.14
N ARG A 229 -19.41 12.51 31.25
CA ARG A 229 -18.03 12.39 31.77
C ARG A 229 -17.18 11.32 31.06
N ILE A 230 -17.40 11.14 29.76
CA ILE A 230 -16.60 10.25 28.91
C ILE A 230 -15.26 10.93 28.59
N GLN A 231 -14.15 10.25 28.87
CA GLN A 231 -12.80 10.74 28.55
C GLN A 231 -12.52 10.59 27.05
N THR A 232 -12.19 11.70 26.37
CA THR A 232 -12.06 11.76 24.90
C THR A 232 -10.75 12.39 24.44
N ASP A 233 -9.73 12.38 25.31
CA ASP A 233 -8.41 12.99 25.13
C ASP A 233 -7.38 12.04 24.50
N SER A 234 -7.79 10.84 24.08
CA SER A 234 -6.93 9.83 23.44
C SER A 234 -6.31 10.29 22.11
N GLY A 235 -6.88 11.30 21.46
CA GLY A 235 -6.50 11.73 20.12
C GLY A 235 -6.79 10.69 19.04
N TYR A 236 -7.65 9.70 19.35
CA TYR A 236 -8.05 8.60 18.49
C TYR A 236 -9.53 8.67 18.14
N SER A 237 -9.86 8.34 16.90
CA SER A 237 -11.23 8.31 16.38
C SER A 237 -11.31 7.36 15.21
N VAL A 238 -12.45 6.72 15.00
CA VAL A 238 -12.73 5.89 13.82
C VAL A 238 -14.05 6.33 13.24
N ALA A 239 -14.11 6.54 11.93
CA ALA A 239 -15.35 6.91 11.27
C ALA A 239 -16.26 5.69 11.07
N PRO A 240 -17.59 5.86 11.14
CA PRO A 240 -18.57 4.84 10.77
C PRO A 240 -18.23 4.19 9.43
N HIS A 241 -18.23 2.86 9.40
CA HIS A 241 -17.88 2.05 8.23
C HIS A 241 -16.51 2.38 7.62
N HIS A 242 -15.58 2.97 8.36
CA HIS A 242 -14.28 3.44 7.86
C HIS A 242 -14.35 4.46 6.71
N SER A 243 -15.55 4.98 6.45
CA SER A 243 -15.79 5.87 5.34
C SER A 243 -15.04 7.19 5.52
N GLY A 244 -14.40 7.64 4.44
CA GLY A 244 -13.60 8.86 4.43
C GLY A 244 -12.23 8.73 5.09
N VAL A 245 -11.95 7.65 5.84
CA VAL A 245 -10.59 7.33 6.31
C VAL A 245 -9.76 6.83 5.14
N TYR A 246 -10.29 5.86 4.41
CA TYR A 246 -9.80 5.46 3.09
C TYR A 246 -10.96 4.86 2.25
N PRO A 247 -11.19 5.30 1.00
CA PRO A 247 -10.55 6.44 0.34
C PRO A 247 -10.70 7.74 1.12
N ILE A 248 -9.69 8.61 1.01
CA ILE A 248 -9.64 9.85 1.78
C ILE A 248 -10.82 10.76 1.43
N HIS A 249 -11.47 11.27 2.47
CA HIS A 249 -12.42 12.38 2.39
C HIS A 249 -11.88 13.57 3.16
N GLU A 250 -11.35 14.57 2.46
CA GLU A 250 -10.64 15.70 3.09
C GLU A 250 -11.45 16.42 4.19
N PRO A 251 -12.77 16.68 4.03
CA PRO A 251 -13.58 17.28 5.09
C PRO A 251 -13.57 16.52 6.43
N LEU A 252 -13.41 15.18 6.41
CA LEU A 252 -13.32 14.38 7.62
C LEU A 252 -12.05 14.72 8.43
N TYR A 253 -10.90 14.77 7.76
CA TYR A 253 -9.61 15.05 8.39
C TYR A 253 -9.57 16.47 8.98
N ASP A 254 -10.19 17.44 8.29
CA ASP A 254 -10.29 18.82 8.77
C ASP A 254 -11.21 18.93 10.01
N ALA A 255 -12.39 18.32 9.96
CA ALA A 255 -13.33 18.32 11.08
C ALA A 255 -12.75 17.59 12.30
N TRP A 256 -12.07 16.45 12.10
CA TRP A 256 -11.42 15.69 13.17
C TRP A 256 -10.35 16.49 13.91
N LYS A 257 -9.46 17.17 13.19
CA LYS A 257 -8.46 18.05 13.83
C LYS A 257 -9.11 19.17 14.61
N LYS A 258 -10.09 19.85 14.01
CA LYS A 258 -10.70 21.05 14.58
C LYS A 258 -11.56 20.75 15.80
N VAL A 259 -12.36 19.69 15.77
CA VAL A 259 -13.32 19.38 16.83
C VAL A 259 -12.72 18.50 17.91
N TRP A 260 -11.94 17.48 17.53
CA TRP A 260 -11.46 16.44 18.44
C TRP A 260 -9.95 16.44 18.65
N ASN A 261 -9.18 17.22 17.88
CA ASN A 261 -7.72 17.18 17.87
C ASN A 261 -7.18 15.76 17.61
N ILE A 262 -7.78 15.06 16.64
CA ILE A 262 -7.37 13.70 16.28
C ILE A 262 -5.98 13.72 15.66
N ARG A 263 -5.15 12.77 16.12
CA ARG A 263 -3.82 12.47 15.61
C ARG A 263 -3.70 11.04 15.11
N VAL A 264 -4.61 10.15 15.52
CA VAL A 264 -4.61 8.75 15.13
C VAL A 264 -6.00 8.30 14.72
N THR A 265 -6.07 7.48 13.68
CA THR A 265 -7.26 6.72 13.32
C THR A 265 -6.84 5.33 12.86
N SER A 266 -7.78 4.47 12.54
CA SER A 266 -7.50 3.16 11.95
C SER A 266 -8.51 2.82 10.86
N THR A 267 -8.08 1.98 9.93
CA THR A 267 -8.95 1.51 8.85
C THR A 267 -8.62 0.09 8.43
N GLU A 268 -9.65 -0.64 8.05
CA GLU A 268 -9.51 -1.95 7.41
C GLU A 268 -9.44 -1.86 5.88
N GLU A 269 -9.53 -0.65 5.33
CA GLU A 269 -9.70 -0.37 3.90
C GLU A 269 -8.37 -0.05 3.21
N TYR A 270 -7.23 -0.01 3.92
CA TYR A 270 -5.95 0.44 3.36
C TYR A 270 -4.74 -0.52 3.54
N PRO A 271 -4.13 -0.95 2.43
CA PRO A 271 -4.86 -1.25 1.20
C PRO A 271 -5.94 -2.32 1.50
N HIS A 272 -7.06 -2.32 0.77
CA HIS A 272 -8.13 -3.32 0.95
C HIS A 272 -7.73 -4.67 0.34
N LEU A 273 -6.65 -5.26 0.87
CA LEU A 273 -6.07 -6.53 0.45
C LEU A 273 -6.53 -7.67 1.36
N ARG A 274 -6.64 -8.85 0.76
CA ARG A 274 -6.70 -10.12 1.48
C ARG A 274 -5.39 -10.89 1.26
N PRO A 275 -4.82 -11.51 2.31
CA PRO A 275 -5.27 -11.56 3.70
C PRO A 275 -5.03 -10.24 4.47
N ALA A 276 -5.78 -10.02 5.56
CA ALA A 276 -5.78 -8.78 6.36
C ALA A 276 -4.39 -8.37 6.91
N ARG A 277 -3.44 -9.32 7.04
CA ARG A 277 -2.04 -9.05 7.42
C ARG A 277 -1.26 -8.18 6.40
N LEU A 278 -1.79 -7.99 5.19
CA LEU A 278 -1.17 -7.15 4.15
C LEU A 278 -1.62 -5.70 4.20
N ARG A 279 -2.55 -5.36 5.11
CA ARG A 279 -2.94 -3.98 5.41
C ARG A 279 -1.75 -3.22 5.98
N ARG A 280 -1.71 -1.92 5.71
CA ARG A 280 -0.57 -1.04 6.04
C ARG A 280 -1.05 0.23 6.70
N GLY A 281 -0.14 0.92 7.37
CA GLY A 281 -0.37 2.27 7.85
C GLY A 281 -0.10 3.31 6.76
N PHE A 282 -0.50 4.55 7.02
CA PHE A 282 -0.01 5.74 6.31
C PHE A 282 -0.23 7.00 7.14
N VAL A 283 0.45 8.09 6.78
CA VAL A 283 0.22 9.39 7.40
C VAL A 283 -0.38 10.34 6.36
N HIS A 284 -1.55 10.91 6.68
CA HIS A 284 -2.19 11.95 5.87
C HIS A 284 -2.54 13.14 6.73
N ARG A 285 -2.16 14.35 6.28
CA ARG A 285 -2.37 15.60 7.03
C ARG A 285 -1.98 15.47 8.51
N ASN A 286 -0.83 14.88 8.85
CA ASN A 286 -0.38 14.68 10.24
C ASN A 286 -1.33 13.83 11.12
N ILE A 287 -2.22 13.05 10.52
CA ILE A 287 -2.99 12.00 11.19
C ILE A 287 -2.38 10.65 10.79
N MET A 288 -1.96 9.89 11.78
CA MET A 288 -1.46 8.52 11.63
C MET A 288 -2.64 7.57 11.45
N VAL A 289 -2.70 6.89 10.32
CA VAL A 289 -3.72 5.88 10.01
C VAL A 289 -3.12 4.51 10.22
N LEU A 290 -3.67 3.74 11.15
CA LEU A 290 -3.21 2.39 11.48
C LEU A 290 -3.99 1.31 10.72
N PRO A 291 -3.35 0.18 10.35
CA PRO A 291 -4.05 -0.94 9.75
C PRO A 291 -4.88 -1.67 10.80
N ARG A 292 -6.19 -1.74 10.58
CA ARG A 292 -7.15 -2.46 11.42
C ARG A 292 -7.41 -3.86 10.88
N GLN A 293 -7.54 -4.85 11.75
CA GLN A 293 -7.76 -6.27 11.43
C GLN A 293 -9.20 -6.68 11.72
N THR A 294 -9.70 -7.65 10.94
CA THR A 294 -10.96 -8.33 11.24
C THR A 294 -10.69 -9.55 12.12
N CYS A 295 -11.59 -9.82 13.07
CA CYS A 295 -11.53 -11.02 13.92
C CYS A 295 -12.47 -12.15 13.45
N GLY A 296 -13.10 -11.98 12.28
CA GLY A 296 -14.10 -12.90 11.75
C GLY A 296 -15.50 -12.71 12.35
N LEU A 297 -15.70 -11.71 13.21
CA LEU A 297 -16.99 -11.27 13.70
C LEU A 297 -17.42 -10.00 12.95
N TYR A 298 -18.71 -9.91 12.64
CA TYR A 298 -19.35 -8.81 11.93
C TYR A 298 -20.57 -8.31 12.73
N THR A 299 -21.16 -7.20 12.32
CA THR A 299 -22.35 -6.62 12.99
C THR A 299 -23.53 -7.59 13.10
N HIS A 300 -23.68 -8.50 12.14
CA HIS A 300 -24.76 -9.50 12.10
C HIS A 300 -24.40 -10.84 12.78
N THR A 301 -23.15 -11.05 13.19
CA THR A 301 -22.74 -12.26 13.92
C THR A 301 -22.95 -12.05 15.42
N ILE A 302 -24.21 -12.16 15.83
CA ILE A 302 -24.65 -11.95 17.22
C ILE A 302 -24.88 -13.28 17.94
N PHE A 303 -25.39 -14.27 17.19
CA PHE A 303 -25.69 -15.61 17.69
C PHE A 303 -24.77 -16.64 17.04
N LEU A 304 -24.32 -17.62 17.80
CA LEU A 304 -23.40 -18.66 17.34
C LEU A 304 -24.00 -19.48 16.18
N GLU A 305 -25.31 -19.74 16.24
CA GLU A 305 -26.06 -20.46 15.21
C GLU A 305 -26.09 -19.73 13.87
N ARG A 306 -25.98 -18.39 13.89
CA ARG A 306 -25.96 -17.54 12.69
C ARG A 306 -24.55 -17.23 12.21
N TYR A 307 -23.52 -17.72 12.90
CA TYR A 307 -22.14 -17.52 12.48
C TYR A 307 -21.90 -18.20 11.11
N PRO A 308 -21.38 -17.49 10.09
CA PRO A 308 -21.18 -18.07 8.76
C PRO A 308 -20.23 -19.26 8.76
N GLY A 309 -20.77 -20.48 8.64
CA GLY A 309 -20.04 -21.76 8.70
C GLY A 309 -20.01 -22.41 10.10
N GLY A 310 -20.81 -21.91 11.04
CA GLY A 310 -21.06 -22.50 12.35
C GLY A 310 -19.88 -22.43 13.32
N ARG A 311 -20.09 -23.01 14.51
CA ARG A 311 -19.11 -23.05 15.61
C ARG A 311 -17.75 -23.59 15.18
N GLU A 312 -17.73 -24.70 14.42
CA GLU A 312 -16.48 -25.32 13.97
C GLU A 312 -15.60 -24.39 13.14
N LYS A 313 -16.19 -23.46 12.37
CA LYS A 313 -15.40 -22.51 11.59
C LYS A 313 -14.83 -21.40 12.47
N LEU A 314 -15.58 -20.93 13.47
CA LEU A 314 -15.07 -19.99 14.47
C LEU A 314 -13.91 -20.63 15.25
N ASP A 315 -14.10 -21.85 15.74
CA ASP A 315 -13.11 -22.59 16.52
C ASP A 315 -11.86 -22.90 15.69
N ARG A 316 -12.01 -23.24 14.40
CA ARG A 316 -10.87 -23.41 13.48
C ARG A 316 -10.09 -22.11 13.26
N SER A 317 -10.74 -20.95 13.23
CA SER A 317 -10.05 -19.65 13.14
C SER A 317 -9.21 -19.36 14.39
N ILE A 318 -9.73 -19.74 15.56
CA ILE A 318 -9.12 -19.54 16.88
C ILE A 318 -7.96 -20.52 17.14
N HIS A 319 -8.17 -21.81 16.90
CA HIS A 319 -7.23 -22.88 17.27
C HIS A 319 -6.30 -23.21 16.09
N GLY A 320 -5.29 -22.36 15.88
CA GLY A 320 -4.30 -22.56 14.83
C GLY A 320 -4.76 -22.11 13.44
N GLY A 321 -5.82 -21.30 13.34
CA GLY A 321 -6.31 -20.71 12.09
C GLY A 321 -5.99 -19.23 11.92
N ASP A 322 -6.83 -18.54 11.14
CA ASP A 322 -6.58 -17.18 10.69
C ASP A 322 -6.43 -16.18 11.84
N LEU A 323 -7.33 -16.20 12.83
CA LEU A 323 -7.25 -15.28 13.97
C LEU A 323 -5.97 -15.52 14.78
N PHE A 324 -5.62 -16.77 15.07
CA PHE A 324 -4.37 -17.11 15.75
C PHE A 324 -3.15 -16.58 14.99
N TYR A 325 -3.10 -16.79 13.69
CA TYR A 325 -1.97 -16.35 12.88
C TYR A 325 -1.84 -14.83 12.73
N LEU A 326 -2.92 -14.06 12.88
CA LEU A 326 -2.80 -12.60 12.97
C LEU A 326 -1.90 -12.19 14.15
N PHE A 327 -2.08 -12.82 15.31
CA PHE A 327 -1.19 -12.60 16.46
C PHE A 327 0.22 -13.09 16.20
N VAL A 328 0.42 -14.16 15.44
CA VAL A 328 1.77 -14.67 15.14
C VAL A 328 2.52 -13.70 14.21
N TYR A 329 1.87 -13.26 13.13
CA TYR A 329 2.51 -12.49 12.07
C TYR A 329 2.58 -10.98 12.32
N ASN A 330 1.65 -10.40 13.08
CA ASN A 330 1.57 -8.95 13.24
C ASN A 330 2.10 -8.50 14.61
N PRO A 331 3.17 -7.70 14.68
CA PRO A 331 3.62 -7.09 15.93
C PRO A 331 2.59 -6.15 16.58
N ILE A 332 1.71 -5.54 15.79
CA ILE A 332 0.65 -4.63 16.24
C ILE A 332 -0.68 -5.16 15.68
N ASN A 333 -1.65 -5.38 16.57
CA ASN A 333 -2.96 -5.94 16.27
C ASN A 333 -4.03 -4.98 16.80
N ILE A 334 -4.91 -4.52 15.92
CA ILE A 334 -6.01 -3.60 16.19
C ILE A 334 -7.27 -4.26 15.63
N PHE A 335 -8.04 -4.93 16.48
CA PHE A 335 -9.22 -5.65 16.03
C PHE A 335 -10.46 -4.78 16.05
N MET A 336 -11.23 -4.86 14.97
CA MET A 336 -12.59 -4.34 14.91
C MET A 336 -13.59 -5.35 15.48
N THR A 337 -14.44 -4.87 16.38
CA THR A 337 -15.63 -5.52 16.90
C THR A 337 -16.74 -4.48 17.05
N HIS A 338 -17.97 -4.90 17.32
CA HIS A 338 -19.12 -4.01 17.50
C HIS A 338 -19.86 -4.34 18.79
N LEU A 339 -20.61 -3.39 19.34
CA LEU A 339 -21.42 -3.56 20.56
C LEU A 339 -22.22 -4.87 20.55
N SER A 340 -22.86 -5.19 19.42
CA SER A 340 -23.72 -6.37 19.28
C SER A 340 -22.96 -7.69 19.44
N ASN A 341 -21.64 -7.72 19.25
CA ASN A 341 -20.82 -8.91 19.47
C ASN A 341 -20.58 -9.22 20.96
N TYR A 342 -20.94 -8.30 21.86
CA TYR A 342 -20.80 -8.42 23.31
C TYR A 342 -22.15 -8.57 24.03
N GLY A 343 -23.27 -8.39 23.33
CA GLY A 343 -24.60 -8.79 23.80
C GLY A 343 -24.93 -10.24 23.42
N ASN A 344 -26.08 -10.73 23.88
CA ASN A 344 -26.60 -12.06 23.53
C ASN A 344 -25.59 -13.19 23.81
N ASP A 345 -25.11 -13.92 22.78
CA ASP A 345 -24.17 -15.04 22.94
C ASP A 345 -22.73 -14.60 23.26
N ARG A 346 -22.44 -13.29 23.26
CA ARG A 346 -21.13 -12.71 23.62
C ARG A 346 -19.97 -13.30 22.82
N LEU A 347 -20.18 -13.50 21.51
CA LEU A 347 -19.21 -14.15 20.63
C LEU A 347 -17.82 -13.50 20.67
N SER A 348 -17.72 -12.18 20.84
CA SER A 348 -16.43 -11.50 21.00
C SER A 348 -15.68 -11.97 22.26
N LEU A 349 -16.37 -12.09 23.40
CA LEU A 349 -15.74 -12.54 24.65
C LEU A 349 -15.22 -13.98 24.50
N TYR A 350 -16.05 -14.88 23.97
CA TYR A 350 -15.64 -16.25 23.66
C TYR A 350 -14.42 -16.31 22.74
N THR A 351 -14.46 -15.55 21.64
CA THR A 351 -13.43 -15.56 20.60
C THR A 351 -12.08 -15.09 21.15
N PHE A 352 -12.04 -13.94 21.82
CA PHE A 352 -10.79 -13.39 22.35
C PHE A 352 -10.28 -14.18 23.55
N GLU A 353 -11.15 -14.63 24.46
CA GLU A 353 -10.71 -15.45 25.58
C GLU A 353 -10.08 -16.77 25.09
N SER A 354 -10.70 -17.42 24.12
CA SER A 354 -10.22 -18.69 23.57
C SER A 354 -8.89 -18.51 22.83
N VAL A 355 -8.75 -17.49 21.97
CA VAL A 355 -7.48 -17.28 21.24
C VAL A 355 -6.36 -16.86 22.19
N LEU A 356 -6.63 -16.06 23.22
CA LEU A 356 -5.62 -15.66 24.20
C LEU A 356 -5.14 -16.84 25.05
N LYS A 357 -6.05 -17.74 25.46
CA LYS A 357 -5.68 -19.01 26.11
C LYS A 357 -4.82 -19.87 25.18
N PHE A 358 -5.21 -19.99 23.91
CA PHE A 358 -4.47 -20.76 22.92
C PHE A 358 -3.07 -20.19 22.65
N ILE A 359 -2.94 -18.87 22.51
CA ILE A 359 -1.65 -18.16 22.38
C ILE A 359 -0.77 -18.41 23.60
N LYS A 360 -1.33 -18.28 24.81
CA LYS A 360 -0.59 -18.53 26.07
C LYS A 360 -0.10 -19.98 26.15
N CYS A 361 -0.91 -20.92 25.70
CA CYS A 361 -0.63 -22.35 25.71
C CYS A 361 0.51 -22.69 24.75
N TRP A 362 0.41 -22.24 23.50
CA TRP A 362 1.26 -22.74 22.41
C TRP A 362 2.37 -21.79 21.95
N THR A 363 2.48 -20.59 22.53
CA THR A 363 3.48 -19.61 22.10
C THR A 363 4.18 -18.89 23.25
N ASN A 364 5.37 -18.35 22.99
CA ASN A 364 6.11 -17.46 23.90
C ASN A 364 5.85 -15.98 23.59
N LEU A 365 4.77 -15.66 22.87
CA LEU A 365 4.40 -14.28 22.59
C LEU A 365 4.06 -13.54 23.88
N LYS A 366 4.49 -12.28 23.96
CA LYS A 366 4.22 -11.38 25.08
C LYS A 366 3.23 -10.33 24.63
N LEU A 367 2.10 -10.20 25.29
CA LEU A 367 1.02 -9.31 24.88
C LEU A 367 0.98 -8.06 25.77
N SER A 368 0.77 -6.89 25.17
CA SER A 368 0.59 -5.62 25.87
C SER A 368 -0.39 -4.71 25.16
N THR A 369 -1.02 -3.81 25.89
CA THR A 369 -1.81 -2.71 25.35
C THR A 369 -1.17 -1.40 25.76
N ILE A 370 -1.10 -0.45 24.84
CA ILE A 370 -0.63 0.92 25.07
C ILE A 370 -1.62 1.91 24.43
N PRO A 371 -1.68 3.17 24.88
CA PRO A 371 -2.59 4.17 24.33
C PRO A 371 -2.47 4.30 22.80
N PRO A 372 -3.57 4.55 22.07
CA PRO A 372 -3.57 4.57 20.61
C PRO A 372 -2.52 5.50 19.97
N LEU A 373 -2.24 6.66 20.58
CA LEU A 373 -1.19 7.56 20.10
C LEU A 373 0.19 6.94 20.16
N GLN A 374 0.55 6.35 21.30
CA GLN A 374 1.84 5.67 21.48
C GLN A 374 1.93 4.41 20.60
N LEU A 375 0.80 3.74 20.39
CA LEU A 375 0.71 2.61 19.46
C LEU A 375 1.02 3.04 18.03
N ALA A 376 0.50 4.20 17.60
CA ALA A 376 0.76 4.76 16.29
C ALA A 376 2.22 5.17 16.09
N GLU A 377 2.80 5.89 17.05
CA GLU A 377 4.21 6.26 17.03
C GLU A 377 5.09 5.01 16.92
N LYS A 378 4.78 3.97 17.69
CA LYS A 378 5.49 2.70 17.64
C LYS A 378 5.31 1.97 16.30
N TYR A 379 4.14 2.03 15.68
CA TYR A 379 3.91 1.47 14.36
C TYR A 379 4.85 2.09 13.31
N PHE A 380 4.88 3.41 13.22
CA PHE A 380 5.72 4.10 12.22
C PHE A 380 7.22 4.06 12.57
N GLN A 381 7.58 3.81 13.84
CA GLN A 381 8.96 3.44 14.20
C GLN A 381 9.35 2.05 13.66
N MET A 382 8.42 1.08 13.65
CA MET A 382 8.65 -0.26 13.11
C MET A 382 8.61 -0.28 11.58
N TYR A 383 7.78 0.57 10.97
CA TYR A 383 7.53 0.61 9.54
C TYR A 383 7.68 2.05 8.99
N PRO A 384 8.89 2.62 8.99
CA PRO A 384 9.12 4.00 8.56
C PRO A 384 8.70 4.23 7.10
N ASP A 385 8.90 3.23 6.24
CA ASP A 385 8.55 3.28 4.81
C ASP A 385 7.04 3.33 4.55
N GLU A 386 6.22 2.96 5.55
CA GLU A 386 4.75 3.02 5.44
C GLU A 386 4.20 4.40 5.82
N THR A 387 5.03 5.35 6.24
CA THR A 387 4.60 6.73 6.47
C THR A 387 4.03 7.36 5.19
N ASP A 388 4.67 7.07 4.07
CA ASP A 388 4.28 7.56 2.76
C ASP A 388 3.04 6.80 2.24
N PRO A 389 1.92 7.50 1.95
CA PRO A 389 0.76 6.84 1.36
C PRO A 389 1.07 6.33 -0.06
N ILE A 390 0.24 5.40 -0.52
CA ILE A 390 0.18 4.85 -1.87
C ILE A 390 -1.29 4.87 -2.28
N TRP A 391 -1.70 5.94 -2.95
CA TRP A 391 -3.08 6.14 -3.39
C TRP A 391 -3.47 5.09 -4.44
N MET A 392 -4.32 4.14 -4.03
CA MET A 392 -4.95 3.17 -4.91
C MET A 392 -6.13 3.78 -5.67
N ASN A 393 -6.50 3.18 -6.79
CA ASN A 393 -7.69 3.54 -7.55
C ASN A 393 -8.99 3.13 -6.80
N PRO A 394 -9.81 4.07 -6.30
CA PRO A 394 -11.07 3.73 -5.64
C PRO A 394 -12.06 3.01 -6.55
N CYS A 395 -11.91 3.13 -7.87
CA CYS A 395 -12.81 2.55 -8.87
C CYS A 395 -12.53 1.08 -9.18
N GLU A 396 -11.35 0.56 -8.83
CA GLU A 396 -11.01 -0.86 -9.02
C GLU A 396 -11.52 -1.73 -7.86
N ASP A 397 -11.97 -1.11 -6.77
CA ASP A 397 -12.47 -1.79 -5.58
C ASP A 397 -13.93 -1.42 -5.30
N LYS A 398 -14.82 -2.43 -5.31
CA LYS A 398 -16.27 -2.23 -5.11
C LYS A 398 -16.59 -1.59 -3.77
N ARG A 399 -15.84 -1.95 -2.73
CA ARG A 399 -16.03 -1.43 -1.38
C ARG A 399 -15.60 0.03 -1.35
N HIS A 400 -14.42 0.37 -1.86
CA HIS A 400 -13.95 1.76 -1.94
C HIS A 400 -14.90 2.64 -2.72
N LEU A 401 -15.39 2.19 -3.88
CA LEU A 401 -16.36 2.93 -4.68
C LEU A 401 -17.66 3.21 -3.91
N SER A 402 -18.12 2.28 -3.08
CA SER A 402 -19.35 2.43 -2.28
C SER A 402 -19.26 3.45 -1.15
N ILE A 403 -18.04 3.79 -0.69
CA ILE A 403 -17.80 4.75 0.40
C ILE A 403 -17.00 5.97 -0.07
N TRP A 404 -16.96 6.18 -1.38
CA TRP A 404 -16.36 7.34 -2.00
C TRP A 404 -17.42 8.41 -2.23
N SER A 405 -17.09 9.69 -2.07
CA SER A 405 -18.06 10.78 -2.24
C SER A 405 -18.67 10.74 -3.65
N SER A 406 -19.99 10.89 -3.73
CA SER A 406 -20.76 10.91 -4.98
C SER A 406 -20.41 12.09 -5.89
N SER A 407 -19.74 13.12 -5.36
CA SER A 407 -19.20 14.24 -6.12
C SER A 407 -18.01 13.86 -7.01
N LYS A 408 -17.40 12.68 -6.77
CA LYS A 408 -16.20 12.19 -7.46
C LYS A 408 -16.57 11.18 -8.55
N SER A 409 -15.75 11.09 -9.59
CA SER A 409 -16.01 10.21 -10.72
C SER A 409 -14.76 9.45 -11.18
N CYS A 410 -14.96 8.17 -11.51
CA CYS A 410 -13.95 7.33 -12.15
C CYS A 410 -13.52 7.83 -13.53
N GLU A 411 -14.36 8.65 -14.16
CA GLU A 411 -14.07 9.24 -15.46
C GLU A 411 -13.26 10.53 -15.39
N GLN A 412 -12.95 11.02 -14.17
CA GLN A 412 -12.14 12.22 -13.93
C GLN A 412 -10.65 11.89 -13.69
N LEU A 413 -10.20 10.70 -14.09
CA LEU A 413 -8.80 10.29 -14.02
C LEU A 413 -8.21 10.12 -15.44
N PRO A 414 -6.93 10.47 -15.66
CA PRO A 414 -6.31 10.35 -16.96
C PRO A 414 -6.18 8.89 -17.40
N LYS A 415 -6.51 8.63 -18.66
CA LYS A 415 -6.39 7.31 -19.30
C LYS A 415 -4.97 7.06 -19.83
N PHE A 416 -4.15 8.09 -19.97
CA PHE A 416 -2.73 7.96 -20.27
C PHE A 416 -1.87 9.09 -19.69
N LEU A 417 -0.58 8.82 -19.52
CA LEU A 417 0.41 9.74 -18.98
C LEU A 417 1.53 9.99 -20.00
N VAL A 418 1.85 11.25 -20.27
CA VAL A 418 3.08 11.64 -20.97
C VAL A 418 4.17 11.87 -19.93
N ILE A 419 5.01 10.85 -19.72
CA ILE A 419 5.91 10.78 -18.56
C ILE A 419 7.23 11.52 -18.74
N GLY A 420 7.54 12.01 -19.94
CA GLY A 420 8.79 12.70 -20.25
C GLY A 420 9.75 11.87 -21.10
N PRO A 421 11.08 12.02 -20.93
CA PRO A 421 11.77 12.94 -20.02
C PRO A 421 11.71 14.42 -20.43
N GLN A 422 12.22 15.30 -19.59
CA GLN A 422 12.38 16.72 -19.90
C GLN A 422 13.26 16.93 -21.15
N LYS A 423 12.93 17.97 -21.92
CA LYS A 423 13.69 18.47 -23.09
C LYS A 423 13.62 17.61 -24.36
N THR A 424 12.66 16.70 -24.46
CA THR A 424 12.51 15.81 -25.63
C THR A 424 11.37 16.18 -26.57
N GLY A 425 10.61 17.24 -26.29
CA GLY A 425 9.47 17.67 -27.13
C GLY A 425 8.09 17.46 -26.48
N THR A 426 8.04 17.12 -25.20
CA THR A 426 6.81 16.85 -24.45
C THR A 426 5.74 17.96 -24.52
N THR A 427 6.14 19.24 -24.54
CA THR A 427 5.18 20.36 -24.69
C THR A 427 4.62 20.44 -26.11
N ALA A 428 5.40 20.08 -27.13
CA ALA A 428 4.91 20.00 -28.50
C ALA A 428 3.87 18.90 -28.63
N LEU A 429 4.18 17.70 -28.10
CA LEU A 429 3.24 16.59 -28.07
C LEU A 429 1.93 16.97 -27.33
N TYR A 430 2.05 17.58 -26.15
CA TYR A 430 0.91 18.11 -25.41
C TYR A 430 0.05 19.04 -26.27
N THR A 431 0.67 20.04 -26.93
CA THR A 431 -0.07 20.99 -27.78
C THR A 431 -0.76 20.29 -28.95
N PHE A 432 -0.12 19.29 -29.57
CA PHE A 432 -0.74 18.53 -30.66
C PHE A 432 -1.90 17.67 -30.17
N LEU A 433 -1.76 16.97 -29.03
CA LEU A 433 -2.85 16.20 -28.42
C LEU A 433 -4.09 17.07 -28.15
N THR A 434 -3.92 18.29 -27.67
CA THR A 434 -5.05 19.23 -27.42
C THR A 434 -5.77 19.74 -28.68
N LEU A 435 -5.30 19.38 -29.88
CA LEU A 435 -6.05 19.64 -31.12
C LEU A 435 -7.18 18.64 -31.34
N HIS A 436 -7.08 17.45 -30.74
CA HIS A 436 -8.07 16.39 -30.92
C HIS A 436 -9.36 16.72 -30.15
N PRO A 437 -10.54 16.71 -30.78
CA PRO A 437 -11.78 17.14 -30.13
C PRO A 437 -12.23 16.25 -28.96
N THR A 438 -11.82 14.98 -28.95
CA THR A 438 -12.16 14.02 -27.87
C THR A 438 -11.10 13.87 -26.80
N ILE A 439 -9.91 14.46 -26.97
CA ILE A 439 -8.83 14.39 -25.96
C ILE A 439 -8.85 15.69 -25.16
N ALA A 440 -8.85 15.58 -23.84
CA ALA A 440 -8.71 16.74 -22.96
C ALA A 440 -7.54 16.56 -22.01
N SER A 441 -6.79 17.64 -21.78
CA SER A 441 -5.74 17.67 -20.77
C SER A 441 -6.27 18.18 -19.44
N ASN A 442 -5.45 18.03 -18.39
CA ASN A 442 -5.60 18.77 -17.14
C ASN A 442 -5.72 20.29 -17.34
N HIS A 443 -6.40 20.94 -16.40
CA HIS A 443 -6.34 22.38 -16.16
C HIS A 443 -4.90 22.80 -15.82
N PRO A 444 -4.47 24.00 -16.22
CA PRO A 444 -3.13 24.48 -15.94
C PRO A 444 -2.95 24.75 -14.45
N SER A 445 -1.79 24.37 -13.92
CA SER A 445 -1.32 24.72 -12.59
C SER A 445 -0.73 26.13 -12.61
N PRO A 446 -0.99 26.98 -11.58
CA PRO A 446 -0.34 28.27 -11.46
C PRO A 446 1.18 28.14 -11.23
N ASP A 447 1.63 27.05 -10.62
CA ASP A 447 3.04 26.83 -10.25
C ASP A 447 3.82 26.06 -11.33
N THR A 448 3.15 25.15 -12.03
CA THR A 448 3.77 24.15 -12.91
C THR A 448 3.22 24.16 -14.34
N PHE A 449 2.41 25.18 -14.67
CA PHE A 449 1.85 25.43 -16.00
C PHE A 449 1.08 24.23 -16.54
N GLU A 450 1.49 23.64 -17.66
CA GLU A 450 0.81 22.49 -18.25
C GLU A 450 0.98 21.19 -17.44
N GLU A 451 1.96 21.11 -16.53
CA GLU A 451 2.27 19.89 -15.78
C GLU A 451 1.55 19.85 -14.43
N VAL A 452 1.02 18.70 -14.04
CA VAL A 452 0.42 18.51 -12.70
C VAL A 452 1.50 18.19 -11.67
N GLN A 453 2.50 17.39 -12.05
CA GLN A 453 3.61 16.97 -11.20
C GLN A 453 3.13 16.34 -9.88
N PHE A 454 2.14 15.45 -9.96
CA PHE A 454 1.53 14.80 -8.80
C PHE A 454 2.42 13.71 -8.22
N PHE A 455 2.83 12.74 -9.04
CA PHE A 455 3.50 11.53 -8.54
C PHE A 455 4.95 11.75 -8.07
N ASN A 456 5.59 12.86 -8.45
CA ASN A 456 7.05 13.03 -8.38
C ASN A 456 7.55 13.94 -7.25
N GLY A 457 6.80 14.13 -6.17
CA GLY A 457 7.29 14.88 -5.00
C GLY A 457 6.17 15.36 -4.07
N LYS A 458 6.30 16.62 -3.61
CA LYS A 458 5.45 17.21 -2.55
C LYS A 458 3.95 17.24 -2.87
N ASN A 459 3.57 17.35 -4.14
CA ASN A 459 2.17 17.42 -4.54
C ASN A 459 1.43 16.10 -4.29
N TYR A 460 2.15 14.97 -4.27
CA TYR A 460 1.57 13.66 -4.01
C TYR A 460 0.84 13.59 -2.66
N TYR A 461 1.40 14.27 -1.65
CA TYR A 461 0.87 14.32 -0.29
C TYR A 461 -0.34 15.24 -0.13
N LYS A 462 -0.73 15.97 -1.19
CA LYS A 462 -1.99 16.73 -1.20
C LYS A 462 -3.23 15.85 -1.43
N GLY A 463 -3.03 14.56 -1.70
CA GLY A 463 -4.10 13.56 -1.81
C GLY A 463 -4.73 13.47 -3.20
N LEU A 464 -5.59 12.46 -3.35
CA LEU A 464 -6.28 12.15 -4.61
C LEU A 464 -7.22 13.29 -5.05
N ASP A 465 -7.88 13.95 -4.11
CA ASP A 465 -8.83 15.03 -4.39
C ASP A 465 -8.14 16.22 -5.06
N TRP A 466 -6.92 16.54 -4.60
CA TRP A 466 -6.09 17.55 -5.23
C TRP A 466 -5.76 17.15 -6.67
N TYR A 467 -5.35 15.91 -6.92
CA TYR A 467 -5.04 15.43 -8.27
C TYR A 467 -6.27 15.45 -9.20
N GLN A 468 -7.41 14.97 -8.73
CA GLN A 468 -8.66 14.94 -9.52
C GLN A 468 -9.17 16.33 -9.87
N SER A 469 -8.95 17.33 -9.00
CA SER A 469 -9.35 18.72 -9.25
C SER A 469 -8.72 19.33 -10.51
N PHE A 470 -7.62 18.75 -11.01
CA PHE A 470 -7.00 19.17 -12.27
C PHE A 470 -7.76 18.72 -13.51
N PHE A 471 -8.63 17.72 -13.42
CA PHE A 471 -9.30 17.16 -14.58
C PHE A 471 -10.74 17.65 -14.67
N PRO A 472 -11.24 17.94 -15.88
CA PRO A 472 -12.62 18.38 -16.05
C PRO A 472 -13.59 17.28 -15.64
N ALA A 473 -14.64 17.66 -14.89
CA ALA A 473 -15.72 16.75 -14.56
C ALA A 473 -16.48 16.30 -15.84
N PRO A 474 -16.97 15.05 -15.91
CA PRO A 474 -17.76 14.58 -17.04
C PRO A 474 -19.01 15.45 -17.24
N LYS A 475 -19.34 15.79 -18.50
CA LYS A 475 -20.57 16.53 -18.85
C LYS A 475 -21.50 15.64 -19.64
N ASN A 476 -22.78 15.57 -19.26
CA ASN A 476 -23.85 14.93 -20.02
C ASN A 476 -23.55 13.47 -20.47
N GLY A 477 -22.87 12.69 -19.64
CA GLY A 477 -22.55 11.28 -19.94
C GLY A 477 -21.43 11.04 -20.97
N SER A 478 -20.83 12.10 -21.53
CA SER A 478 -19.65 12.01 -22.39
C SER A 478 -18.41 12.46 -21.61
N ALA A 479 -17.52 11.51 -21.32
CA ALA A 479 -16.23 11.79 -20.70
C ALA A 479 -15.16 11.95 -21.79
N PRO A 480 -14.38 13.05 -21.79
CA PRO A 480 -13.25 13.17 -22.69
C PRO A 480 -12.18 12.12 -22.37
N PHE A 481 -11.37 11.78 -23.36
CA PHE A 481 -10.20 10.92 -23.16
C PHE A 481 -9.08 11.73 -22.48
N LEU A 482 -9.01 11.63 -21.16
CA LEU A 482 -8.16 12.47 -20.32
C LEU A 482 -6.69 12.05 -20.35
N PHE A 483 -5.80 13.05 -20.29
CA PHE A 483 -4.36 12.83 -20.09
C PHE A 483 -3.73 13.93 -19.26
N GLU A 484 -2.55 13.61 -18.71
CA GLU A 484 -1.64 14.64 -18.21
C GLU A 484 -0.23 14.44 -18.76
N LYS A 485 0.56 15.49 -18.68
CA LYS A 485 1.97 15.50 -19.07
C LYS A 485 2.80 16.08 -17.94
N SER A 486 3.72 15.29 -17.40
CA SER A 486 4.65 15.71 -16.36
C SER A 486 6.02 15.10 -16.66
N ALA A 487 6.94 15.91 -17.19
CA ALA A 487 8.16 15.38 -17.82
C ALA A 487 9.22 14.89 -16.81
N ASN A 488 8.98 15.16 -15.52
CA ASN A 488 9.76 14.72 -14.37
C ASN A 488 9.25 13.39 -13.78
N TYR A 489 8.26 12.75 -14.41
CA TYR A 489 7.82 11.42 -14.03
C TYR A 489 8.81 10.34 -14.47
N PHE A 490 9.42 10.51 -15.64
CA PHE A 490 10.28 9.52 -16.28
C PHE A 490 11.40 9.00 -15.36
N ASP A 491 12.14 9.92 -14.73
CA ASP A 491 13.31 9.61 -13.91
C ASP A 491 12.99 9.39 -12.42
N GLY A 492 11.75 9.65 -11.99
CA GLY A 492 11.32 9.49 -10.59
C GLY A 492 11.37 8.05 -10.10
N GLU A 493 11.90 7.84 -8.90
CA GLU A 493 12.09 6.48 -8.34
C GLU A 493 10.76 5.86 -7.88
N LEU A 494 9.97 6.60 -7.09
CA LEU A 494 8.67 6.14 -6.60
C LEU A 494 7.53 6.37 -7.59
N VAL A 495 7.77 7.10 -8.68
CA VAL A 495 6.73 7.51 -9.62
C VAL A 495 6.02 6.32 -10.27
N PRO A 496 6.71 5.29 -10.81
CA PRO A 496 6.03 4.14 -11.42
C PRO A 496 5.10 3.41 -10.46
N GLN A 497 5.55 3.19 -9.21
CA GLN A 497 4.73 2.54 -8.17
C GLN A 497 3.47 3.35 -7.84
N ARG A 498 3.64 4.66 -7.61
CA ARG A 498 2.53 5.58 -7.27
C ARG A 498 1.54 5.73 -8.43
N ALA A 499 2.05 5.83 -9.66
CA ALA A 499 1.23 5.92 -10.87
C ALA A 499 0.45 4.61 -11.09
N HIS A 500 1.09 3.45 -10.96
CA HIS A 500 0.43 2.15 -11.14
C HIS A 500 -0.63 1.88 -10.08
N ALA A 501 -0.38 2.24 -8.81
CA ALA A 501 -1.38 2.07 -7.75
C ALA A 501 -2.69 2.81 -8.05
N LEU A 502 -2.60 4.04 -8.57
CA LEU A 502 -3.77 4.86 -8.90
C LEU A 502 -4.33 4.61 -10.30
N LEU A 503 -3.46 4.34 -11.28
CA LEU A 503 -3.78 4.28 -12.70
C LEU A 503 -3.20 3.00 -13.34
N PRO A 504 -3.60 1.80 -12.88
CA PRO A 504 -2.99 0.54 -13.34
C PRO A 504 -3.23 0.30 -14.84
N ARG A 505 -4.36 0.79 -15.37
CA ARG A 505 -4.74 0.64 -16.80
C ARG A 505 -4.27 1.79 -17.69
N ALA A 506 -3.59 2.80 -17.15
CA ALA A 506 -3.17 3.94 -17.95
C ALA A 506 -2.10 3.53 -18.97
N LYS A 507 -2.19 4.09 -20.18
CA LYS A 507 -1.11 4.00 -21.16
C LYS A 507 -0.01 5.01 -20.82
N LEU A 508 1.24 4.68 -21.13
CA LEU A 508 2.41 5.50 -20.89
C LEU A 508 2.99 5.93 -22.23
N VAL A 509 3.29 7.21 -22.35
CA VAL A 509 3.89 7.80 -23.54
C VAL A 509 5.18 8.51 -23.13
N THR A 510 6.29 8.12 -23.72
CA THR A 510 7.61 8.75 -23.52
C THR A 510 8.20 9.15 -24.85
N ILE A 511 9.01 10.22 -24.85
CA ILE A 511 9.65 10.75 -26.07
C ILE A 511 11.15 10.77 -25.83
N LEU A 512 11.94 10.12 -26.69
CA LEU A 512 13.38 10.06 -26.56
C LEU A 512 14.08 10.75 -27.74
N ILE A 513 15.12 11.52 -27.44
CA ILE A 513 16.08 12.08 -28.40
C ILE A 513 17.48 11.63 -27.98
N SER A 514 18.53 11.91 -28.77
CA SER A 514 19.91 11.63 -28.34
C SER A 514 20.18 12.19 -26.94
N PRO A 515 20.65 11.36 -25.98
CA PRO A 515 20.82 11.77 -24.58
C PRO A 515 21.85 12.89 -24.45
N THR A 516 22.81 12.97 -25.38
CA THR A 516 23.76 14.07 -25.55
C THR A 516 23.04 15.40 -25.83
N LYS A 517 22.15 15.43 -26.83
CA LYS A 517 21.35 16.62 -27.15
C LYS A 517 20.40 17.00 -26.02
N ARG A 518 19.79 16.01 -25.36
CA ARG A 518 18.89 16.20 -24.21
C ARG A 518 19.61 16.87 -23.04
N ALA A 519 20.80 16.37 -22.67
CA ALA A 519 21.61 16.93 -21.58
C ALA A 519 21.99 18.40 -21.87
N TYR A 520 22.43 18.69 -23.09
CA TYR A 520 22.77 20.06 -23.47
C TYR A 520 21.57 21.00 -23.49
N SER A 521 20.42 20.52 -23.97
CA SER A 521 19.17 21.28 -23.93
C SER A 521 18.73 21.61 -22.50
N TRP A 522 18.99 20.72 -21.54
CA TRP A 522 18.74 20.98 -20.12
C TRP A 522 19.69 22.05 -19.58
N TYR A 523 20.99 21.95 -19.84
CA TYR A 523 21.96 22.99 -19.46
C TYR A 523 21.58 24.38 -20.01
N GLN A 524 21.24 24.46 -21.31
CA GLN A 524 20.80 25.72 -21.93
C GLN A 524 19.48 26.23 -21.36
N HIS A 525 18.60 25.32 -20.93
CA HIS A 525 17.39 25.69 -20.21
C HIS A 525 17.70 26.34 -18.86
N GLN A 526 18.65 25.80 -18.09
CA GLN A 526 19.06 26.39 -16.81
C GLN A 526 19.71 27.76 -17.00
N ARG A 527 20.61 27.90 -18.00
CA ARG A 527 21.18 29.22 -18.38
C ARG A 527 20.10 30.26 -18.67
N SER A 528 19.07 29.89 -19.45
CA SER A 528 17.98 30.81 -19.79
C SER A 528 17.10 31.22 -18.60
N HIS A 529 17.14 30.47 -17.51
CA HIS A 529 16.45 30.79 -16.25
C HIS A 529 17.36 31.48 -15.22
N GLY A 530 18.57 31.88 -15.62
CA GLY A 530 19.49 32.60 -14.74
C GLY A 530 20.16 31.72 -13.67
N ASP A 531 20.24 30.41 -13.87
CA ASP A 531 20.93 29.50 -12.96
C ASP A 531 22.41 29.88 -12.84
N ALA A 532 22.84 30.27 -11.63
CA ALA A 532 24.19 30.81 -11.39
C ALA A 532 25.30 29.81 -11.78
N VAL A 533 25.10 28.52 -11.53
CA VAL A 533 26.07 27.48 -11.89
C VAL A 533 26.14 27.35 -13.41
N ALA A 534 24.99 27.27 -14.07
CA ALA A 534 24.93 27.12 -15.52
C ALA A 534 25.52 28.34 -16.26
N LEU A 535 25.43 29.53 -15.66
CA LEU A 535 26.02 30.78 -16.19
C LEU A 535 27.53 30.82 -16.00
N ASN A 536 28.03 30.41 -14.83
CA ASN A 536 29.44 30.52 -14.44
C ASN A 536 30.33 29.41 -15.00
N TYR A 537 29.77 28.22 -15.27
CA TYR A 537 30.52 27.06 -15.76
C TYR A 537 30.14 26.74 -17.21
N SER A 538 31.11 26.31 -18.02
CA SER A 538 30.82 25.81 -19.37
C SER A 538 30.08 24.47 -19.28
N PHE A 539 29.42 24.07 -20.37
CA PHE A 539 28.74 22.77 -20.38
C PHE A 539 29.72 21.61 -20.15
N TYR A 540 30.95 21.71 -20.68
CA TYR A 540 32.00 20.71 -20.47
C TYR A 540 32.36 20.60 -18.99
N ASP A 541 32.60 21.73 -18.31
CA ASP A 541 32.94 21.75 -16.88
C ASP A 541 31.82 21.12 -16.03
N VAL A 542 30.56 21.37 -16.38
CA VAL A 542 29.40 20.77 -15.70
C VAL A 542 29.40 19.25 -15.86
N ILE A 543 29.50 18.72 -17.08
CA ILE A 543 29.36 17.28 -17.32
C ILE A 543 30.58 16.47 -16.83
N THR A 544 31.76 17.10 -16.75
CA THR A 544 32.99 16.46 -16.23
C THR A 544 33.25 16.73 -14.75
N ALA A 545 32.34 17.44 -14.05
CA ALA A 545 32.46 17.66 -12.63
C ALA A 545 32.62 16.32 -11.89
N ASN A 546 33.53 16.25 -10.93
CA ASN A 546 33.89 15.04 -10.20
C ASN A 546 33.50 15.16 -8.71
N ASP A 547 33.86 14.19 -7.89
CA ASP A 547 33.47 14.18 -6.47
C ASP A 547 34.16 15.27 -5.63
N HIS A 548 35.22 15.90 -6.12
CA HIS A 548 35.86 17.06 -5.49
C HIS A 548 35.24 18.39 -5.92
N SER A 549 34.35 18.38 -6.92
CA SER A 549 33.70 19.58 -7.42
C SER A 549 32.62 20.11 -6.46
N PRO A 550 32.29 21.42 -6.50
CA PRO A 550 31.24 22.00 -5.66
C PRO A 550 29.91 21.25 -5.76
N LYS A 551 29.20 21.10 -4.64
CA LYS A 551 27.94 20.34 -4.57
C LYS A 551 26.92 20.78 -5.63
N GLN A 552 26.72 22.09 -5.79
CA GLN A 552 25.75 22.65 -6.75
C GLN A 552 26.14 22.34 -8.21
N LEU A 553 27.44 22.26 -8.52
CA LEU A 553 27.93 21.86 -9.84
C LEU A 553 27.64 20.37 -10.10
N ARG A 554 27.88 19.50 -9.11
CA ARG A 554 27.55 18.07 -9.19
C ARG A 554 26.03 17.83 -9.30
N GLU A 555 25.21 18.63 -8.64
CA GLU A 555 23.75 18.58 -8.76
C GLU A 555 23.30 18.92 -10.19
N LEU A 556 23.83 20.00 -10.78
CA LEU A 556 23.54 20.35 -12.18
C LEU A 556 24.02 19.26 -13.14
N ARG A 557 25.23 18.72 -12.94
CA ARG A 557 25.75 17.54 -13.69
C ARG A 557 24.74 16.40 -13.66
N ASN A 558 24.30 15.99 -12.47
CA ASN A 558 23.38 14.86 -12.31
C ASN A 558 22.03 15.12 -12.99
N ARG A 559 21.51 16.35 -12.95
CA ARG A 559 20.26 16.73 -13.65
C ARG A 559 20.41 16.75 -15.18
N CYS A 560 21.61 17.07 -15.68
CA CYS A 560 21.96 16.95 -17.10
C CYS A 560 22.08 15.48 -17.54
N LEU A 561 22.78 14.65 -16.76
CA LEU A 561 23.18 13.30 -17.17
C LEU A 561 22.15 12.22 -16.83
N ASN A 562 21.70 12.13 -15.57
CA ASN A 562 20.95 10.99 -15.08
C ASN A 562 19.64 10.73 -15.84
N PRO A 563 18.81 11.74 -16.18
CA PRO A 563 17.58 11.46 -16.92
C PRO A 563 17.81 11.04 -18.38
N GLY A 564 19.06 11.05 -18.85
CA GLY A 564 19.51 10.47 -20.12
C GLY A 564 19.76 8.95 -20.06
N LEU A 565 19.73 8.34 -18.87
CA LEU A 565 19.93 6.90 -18.65
C LEU A 565 18.65 6.12 -18.97
N TYR A 566 18.21 6.19 -20.23
CA TYR A 566 16.86 5.80 -20.63
C TYR A 566 16.50 4.35 -20.32
N ALA A 567 17.39 3.38 -20.57
CA ALA A 567 17.12 1.97 -20.32
C ALA A 567 16.76 1.70 -18.84
N GLN A 568 17.55 2.25 -17.91
CA GLN A 568 17.34 2.10 -16.47
C GLN A 568 15.97 2.63 -16.03
N HIS A 569 15.57 3.81 -16.54
CA HIS A 569 14.29 4.41 -16.20
C HIS A 569 13.13 3.63 -16.81
N LEU A 570 13.24 3.20 -18.07
CA LEU A 570 12.21 2.38 -18.73
C LEU A 570 12.02 1.03 -18.04
N GLU A 571 13.09 0.36 -17.63
CA GLU A 571 13.00 -0.90 -16.86
C GLU A 571 12.23 -0.72 -15.55
N ARG A 572 12.42 0.41 -14.87
CA ARG A 572 11.65 0.75 -13.66
C ARG A 572 10.16 0.95 -13.96
N TRP A 573 9.80 1.55 -15.08
CA TRP A 573 8.40 1.64 -15.50
C TRP A 573 7.84 0.26 -15.86
N LEU A 574 8.62 -0.57 -16.53
CA LEU A 574 8.26 -1.92 -16.96
C LEU A 574 8.14 -2.93 -15.82
N SER A 575 8.68 -2.63 -14.62
CA SER A 575 8.44 -3.45 -13.43
C SER A 575 7.02 -3.30 -12.88
N PHE A 576 6.27 -2.28 -13.31
CA PHE A 576 4.89 -2.03 -12.90
C PHE A 576 3.89 -2.09 -14.06
N TYR A 577 4.29 -1.64 -15.25
CA TYR A 577 3.43 -1.62 -16.43
C TYR A 577 3.87 -2.67 -17.46
N PRO A 578 2.93 -3.41 -18.06
CA PRO A 578 3.27 -4.32 -19.13
C PRO A 578 3.76 -3.55 -20.37
N PRO A 579 4.65 -4.15 -21.20
CA PRO A 579 5.18 -3.52 -22.41
C PRO A 579 4.13 -2.92 -23.35
N GLN A 580 2.95 -3.53 -23.43
CA GLN A 580 1.85 -3.10 -24.31
C GLN A 580 1.21 -1.78 -23.87
N GLN A 581 1.42 -1.37 -22.61
CA GLN A 581 0.99 -0.07 -22.10
C GLN A 581 2.03 1.03 -22.32
N LEU A 582 3.19 0.77 -22.94
CA LEU A 582 4.25 1.76 -23.13
C LEU A 582 4.52 2.04 -24.61
N MET A 583 4.35 3.31 -25.02
CA MET A 583 4.78 3.80 -26.33
C MET A 583 6.01 4.70 -26.20
N ILE A 584 7.07 4.37 -26.93
CA ILE A 584 8.28 5.17 -27.04
C ILE A 584 8.29 5.91 -28.38
N ILE A 585 8.24 7.24 -28.33
CA ILE A 585 8.25 8.13 -29.49
C ILE A 585 9.68 8.56 -29.79
N ASP A 586 10.07 8.48 -31.06
CA ASP A 586 11.28 9.13 -31.57
C ASP A 586 11.05 10.66 -31.64
N GLY A 587 11.77 11.41 -30.81
CA GLY A 587 11.62 12.86 -30.75
C GLY A 587 12.14 13.59 -31.99
N GLU A 588 13.03 12.99 -32.79
CA GLU A 588 13.42 13.55 -34.09
C GLU A 588 12.27 13.36 -35.10
N GLU A 589 11.57 12.21 -35.10
CA GLU A 589 10.37 11.99 -35.92
C GLU A 589 9.25 12.96 -35.52
N LEU A 590 9.02 13.18 -34.21
CA LEU A 590 8.05 14.18 -33.73
C LEU A 590 8.36 15.60 -34.23
N LYS A 591 9.65 15.92 -34.41
CA LYS A 591 10.10 17.22 -34.91
C LYS A 591 9.92 17.33 -36.41
N SER A 592 10.27 16.30 -37.18
CA SER A 592 10.28 16.32 -38.65
C SER A 592 8.95 15.96 -39.30
N ASP A 593 8.19 15.05 -38.68
CA ASP A 593 6.90 14.53 -39.16
C ASP A 593 5.96 14.23 -37.97
N PRO A 594 5.44 15.29 -37.31
CA PRO A 594 4.53 15.11 -36.19
C PRO A 594 3.22 14.43 -36.59
N VAL A 595 2.76 14.57 -37.84
CA VAL A 595 1.49 13.98 -38.30
C VAL A 595 1.57 12.45 -38.22
N ARG A 596 2.66 11.86 -38.71
CA ARG A 596 2.89 10.42 -38.61
C ARG A 596 2.96 9.93 -37.16
N VAL A 597 3.65 10.66 -36.29
CA VAL A 597 3.72 10.33 -34.85
C VAL A 597 2.35 10.37 -34.20
N MET A 598 1.56 11.42 -34.46
CA MET A 598 0.22 11.55 -33.91
C MET A 598 -0.72 10.44 -34.40
N ASN A 599 -0.61 10.01 -35.66
CA ASN A 599 -1.38 8.86 -36.18
C ASN A 599 -1.04 7.56 -35.45
N LYS A 600 0.26 7.26 -35.26
CA LYS A 600 0.69 6.09 -34.46
C LYS A 600 0.17 6.17 -33.03
N LEU A 601 0.19 7.37 -32.43
CA LEU A 601 -0.28 7.59 -31.07
C LEU A 601 -1.78 7.37 -30.94
N GLN A 602 -2.59 7.84 -31.91
CA GLN A 602 -4.03 7.58 -31.94
C GLN A 602 -4.33 6.08 -32.01
N THR A 603 -3.59 5.32 -32.85
CA THR A 603 -3.72 3.86 -32.92
C THR A 603 -3.35 3.22 -31.58
N PHE A 604 -2.20 3.59 -31.01
CA PHE A 604 -1.74 3.06 -29.73
C PHE A 604 -2.74 3.34 -28.61
N LEU A 605 -3.31 4.54 -28.55
CA LEU A 605 -4.29 4.93 -27.55
C LEU A 605 -5.69 4.35 -27.80
N ALA A 606 -5.95 3.81 -29.01
CA ALA A 606 -7.25 3.33 -29.47
C ALA A 606 -8.33 4.43 -29.46
N ILE A 607 -7.98 5.61 -29.96
CA ILE A 607 -8.87 6.77 -29.98
C ILE A 607 -9.83 6.67 -31.18
N THR A 608 -11.11 6.92 -30.90
CA THR A 608 -12.17 6.98 -31.91
C THR A 608 -13.04 8.22 -31.70
N PRO A 609 -13.39 8.98 -32.76
CA PRO A 609 -12.89 8.87 -34.14
C PRO A 609 -11.44 9.35 -34.27
N PHE A 610 -10.77 8.95 -35.36
CA PHE A 610 -9.46 9.48 -35.72
C PHE A 610 -9.56 10.96 -36.14
N PHE A 611 -8.59 11.76 -35.72
CA PHE A 611 -8.42 13.15 -36.11
C PHE A 611 -7.30 13.30 -37.14
N ASP A 612 -7.58 14.05 -38.20
CA ASP A 612 -6.60 14.38 -39.22
C ASP A 612 -5.73 15.58 -38.80
N TYR A 613 -4.48 15.27 -38.44
CA TYR A 613 -3.48 16.26 -38.06
C TYR A 613 -2.86 17.00 -39.26
N SER A 614 -2.99 16.49 -40.50
CA SER A 614 -2.36 17.08 -41.69
C SER A 614 -2.89 18.48 -42.01
N GLY A 615 -4.20 18.69 -41.84
CA GLY A 615 -4.83 20.02 -41.97
C GLY A 615 -4.59 20.95 -40.79
N SER A 616 -4.16 20.42 -39.64
CA SER A 616 -4.07 21.16 -38.37
C SER A 616 -2.65 21.53 -37.94
N LEU A 617 -1.63 20.95 -38.59
CA LEU A 617 -0.21 21.19 -38.33
C LEU A 617 0.49 21.66 -39.61
N ARG A 618 1.29 22.73 -39.51
CA ARG A 618 2.08 23.24 -40.63
C ARG A 618 3.49 23.60 -40.17
N PHE A 619 4.48 23.28 -40.99
CA PHE A 619 5.86 23.70 -40.75
C PHE A 619 5.99 25.22 -40.94
N ASP A 620 6.57 25.90 -39.96
CA ASP A 620 6.84 27.32 -40.02
C ASP A 620 8.35 27.54 -40.24
N PRO A 621 8.79 28.04 -41.41
CA PRO A 621 10.20 28.21 -41.73
C PRO A 621 10.94 29.19 -40.82
N HIS A 622 10.24 30.21 -40.31
CA HIS A 622 10.85 31.21 -39.41
C HIS A 622 11.07 30.62 -38.02
N LYS A 623 10.12 29.81 -37.54
CA LYS A 623 10.28 29.11 -36.27
C LYS A 623 11.22 27.91 -36.39
N GLY A 624 11.27 27.25 -37.54
CA GLY A 624 11.99 25.99 -37.77
C GLY A 624 11.31 24.76 -37.18
N PHE A 625 10.01 24.84 -36.87
CA PHE A 625 9.23 23.77 -36.24
C PHE A 625 7.78 23.75 -36.77
N PHE A 626 7.10 22.62 -36.57
CA PHE A 626 5.66 22.53 -36.82
C PHE A 626 4.84 23.31 -35.79
N CYS A 627 3.81 24.00 -36.28
CA CYS A 627 2.94 24.87 -35.50
C CYS A 627 1.47 24.54 -35.77
N LYS A 628 0.60 24.88 -34.81
CA LYS A 628 -0.86 24.72 -34.95
C LYS A 628 -1.39 25.67 -36.02
N VAL A 629 -2.26 25.21 -36.90
CA VAL A 629 -3.02 26.06 -37.82
C VAL A 629 -4.25 26.63 -37.12
N LEU A 630 -4.48 27.95 -37.25
CA LEU A 630 -5.69 28.61 -36.75
C LEU A 630 -6.79 28.57 -37.80
N SER A 631 -7.88 27.88 -37.49
CA SER A 631 -9.00 27.58 -38.41
C SER A 631 -9.64 28.83 -39.05
N GLN A 632 -9.53 29.99 -38.41
CA GLN A 632 -10.20 31.23 -38.83
C GLN A 632 -9.33 32.15 -39.71
N SER A 633 -8.01 31.93 -39.80
CA SER A 633 -7.10 32.87 -40.51
C SER A 633 -6.01 32.20 -41.33
N ASN A 634 -5.95 30.86 -41.38
CA ASN A 634 -4.88 30.08 -42.03
C ASN A 634 -3.46 30.45 -41.54
N ARG A 635 -3.36 31.19 -40.42
CA ARG A 635 -2.11 31.57 -39.75
C ARG A 635 -1.65 30.47 -38.79
N THR A 636 -0.34 30.38 -38.58
CA THR A 636 0.28 29.45 -37.63
C THR A 636 0.37 30.06 -36.23
N LYS A 637 0.04 29.26 -35.21
CA LYS A 637 0.32 29.55 -33.80
C LYS A 637 1.39 28.58 -33.31
N CYS A 638 2.63 29.07 -33.26
CA CYS A 638 3.78 28.31 -32.80
C CYS A 638 3.89 28.27 -31.28
N LEU A 639 4.67 27.31 -30.77
CA LEU A 639 5.07 27.29 -29.36
C LEU A 639 5.86 28.54 -28.99
N GLY A 640 5.71 28.99 -27.74
CA GLY A 640 6.36 30.19 -27.22
C GLY A 640 7.88 30.19 -27.33
N GLN A 641 8.49 31.37 -27.12
CA GLN A 641 9.94 31.58 -27.27
C GLN A 641 10.81 30.63 -26.42
N GLY A 642 10.28 30.15 -25.28
CA GLY A 642 10.97 29.16 -24.44
C GLY A 642 11.12 27.75 -25.05
N LYS A 643 10.48 27.46 -26.19
CA LYS A 643 10.52 26.17 -26.89
C LYS A 643 11.20 26.33 -28.24
N GLY A 644 12.14 25.45 -28.55
CA GLY A 644 12.96 25.55 -29.77
C GLY A 644 13.95 26.71 -29.74
N ARG A 645 14.61 26.95 -28.59
CA ARG A 645 15.61 28.02 -28.45
C ARG A 645 16.79 27.78 -29.39
N LEU A 646 17.25 28.86 -30.02
CA LEU A 646 18.53 28.89 -30.73
C LEU A 646 19.63 29.13 -29.69
N TYR A 647 20.57 28.19 -29.61
CA TYR A 647 21.76 28.30 -28.78
C TYR A 647 22.97 27.80 -29.59
N PRO A 648 24.20 28.19 -29.19
CA PRO A 648 25.42 27.77 -29.88
C PRO A 648 25.49 26.24 -30.03
N PRO A 649 26.21 25.73 -31.04
CA PRO A 649 26.50 24.30 -31.12
C PRO A 649 27.28 23.84 -29.89
N MET A 650 27.13 22.57 -29.54
CA MET A 650 27.84 21.96 -28.42
C MET A 650 29.35 21.90 -28.70
N ASP A 651 30.18 22.14 -27.68
CA ASP A 651 31.64 21.96 -27.78
C ASP A 651 31.96 20.50 -28.14
N ILE A 652 32.89 20.30 -29.08
CA ILE A 652 33.27 18.98 -29.60
C ILE A 652 33.80 18.05 -28.49
N ARG A 653 34.51 18.59 -27.48
CA ARG A 653 34.99 17.81 -26.33
C ARG A 653 33.83 17.31 -25.48
N ALA A 654 32.81 18.15 -25.27
CA ALA A 654 31.61 17.77 -24.56
C ALA A 654 30.82 16.70 -25.32
N GLU A 655 30.69 16.83 -26.63
CA GLU A 655 30.03 15.82 -27.47
C GLU A 655 30.77 14.47 -27.40
N LYS A 656 32.10 14.46 -27.53
CA LYS A 656 32.92 13.24 -27.45
C LYS A 656 32.82 12.59 -26.07
N PHE A 657 32.87 13.37 -25.00
CA PHE A 657 32.68 12.88 -23.65
C PHE A 657 31.31 12.22 -23.46
N LEU A 658 30.23 12.87 -23.89
CA LEU A 658 28.87 12.35 -23.73
C LEU A 658 28.61 11.11 -24.58
N LYS A 659 29.16 11.04 -25.79
CA LYS A 659 29.10 9.82 -26.61
C LYS A 659 29.75 8.64 -25.90
N ALA A 660 30.93 8.82 -25.34
CA ALA A 660 31.61 7.78 -24.57
C ALA A 660 30.82 7.41 -23.29
N TYR A 661 30.32 8.42 -22.56
CA TYR A 661 29.54 8.24 -21.34
C TYR A 661 28.26 7.44 -21.57
N TYR A 662 27.49 7.76 -22.62
CA TYR A 662 26.21 7.11 -22.90
C TYR A 662 26.33 5.83 -23.73
N LEU A 663 27.51 5.44 -24.23
CA LEU A 663 27.66 4.29 -25.13
C LEU A 663 27.08 3.01 -24.53
N SER A 664 27.49 2.65 -23.31
CA SER A 664 26.98 1.45 -22.61
C SER A 664 25.47 1.53 -22.35
N HIS A 665 24.96 2.71 -22.01
CA HIS A 665 23.53 2.96 -21.78
C HIS A 665 22.70 2.88 -23.06
N ASN A 666 23.23 3.36 -24.20
CA ASN A 666 22.60 3.26 -25.51
C ASN A 666 22.60 1.81 -26.01
N VAL A 667 23.65 1.03 -25.73
CA VAL A 667 23.67 -0.41 -26.01
C VAL A 667 22.59 -1.13 -25.19
N ALA A 668 22.46 -0.83 -23.91
CA ALA A 668 21.38 -1.38 -23.07
C ALA A 668 19.99 -0.99 -23.60
N LEU A 669 19.82 0.27 -24.01
CA LEU A 669 18.57 0.75 -24.61
C LEU A 669 18.23 0.03 -25.92
N SER A 670 19.22 -0.19 -26.79
CA SER A 670 19.02 -0.94 -28.04
C SER A 670 18.59 -2.38 -27.78
N LYS A 671 19.19 -3.06 -26.80
CA LYS A 671 18.74 -4.38 -26.33
C LYS A 671 17.30 -4.34 -25.82
N LEU A 672 16.95 -3.33 -25.02
CA LEU A 672 15.59 -3.15 -24.52
C LEU A 672 14.58 -2.97 -25.66
N PHE A 673 14.86 -2.15 -26.68
CA PHE A 673 14.00 -2.01 -27.86
C PHE A 673 13.76 -3.35 -28.57
N ASN A 674 14.81 -4.16 -28.73
CA ASN A 674 14.69 -5.48 -29.34
C ASN A 674 13.79 -6.40 -28.50
N ASN A 675 13.95 -6.39 -27.17
CA ASN A 675 13.11 -7.16 -26.25
C ASN A 675 11.64 -6.71 -26.30
N LEU A 676 11.39 -5.40 -26.39
CA LEU A 676 10.06 -4.81 -26.51
C LEU A 676 9.45 -4.97 -27.91
N ARG A 677 10.22 -5.45 -28.89
CA ARG A 677 9.85 -5.52 -30.31
C ARG A 677 9.35 -4.16 -30.87
N GLN A 678 9.95 -3.07 -30.39
CA GLN A 678 9.66 -1.71 -30.87
C GLN A 678 10.76 -1.22 -31.81
N PRO A 679 10.43 -0.41 -32.83
CA PRO A 679 11.43 0.13 -33.74
C PRO A 679 12.39 1.06 -33.00
N GLN A 680 13.70 0.86 -33.22
CA GLN A 680 14.72 1.74 -32.65
C GLN A 680 14.69 3.14 -33.30
N PRO A 681 14.76 4.22 -32.50
CA PRO A 681 14.87 5.59 -33.00
C PRO A 681 16.06 5.79 -33.93
N HIS A 682 15.95 6.71 -34.89
CA HIS A 682 17.03 6.97 -35.86
C HIS A 682 18.32 7.41 -35.17
N TRP A 683 18.20 8.35 -34.22
CA TRP A 683 19.34 8.88 -33.46
C TRP A 683 20.11 7.80 -32.69
N LEU A 684 19.43 6.73 -32.24
CA LEU A 684 20.06 5.65 -31.48
C LEU A 684 20.93 4.78 -32.40
N LYS A 685 20.44 4.49 -33.61
CA LYS A 685 21.21 3.77 -34.62
C LYS A 685 22.43 4.57 -35.05
N GLU A 686 22.28 5.88 -35.25
CA GLU A 686 23.39 6.77 -35.58
C GLU A 686 24.44 6.80 -34.47
N ASP A 687 24.02 7.01 -33.22
CA ASP A 687 24.93 7.07 -32.07
C ASP A 687 25.69 5.75 -31.87
N LEU A 688 25.08 4.59 -32.13
CA LEU A 688 25.72 3.27 -32.03
C LEU A 688 26.60 2.91 -33.23
N SER A 689 26.29 3.43 -34.43
CA SER A 689 27.10 3.21 -35.64
C SER A 689 28.40 4.01 -35.65
N ARG A 690 28.46 5.10 -34.88
CA ARG A 690 29.58 6.04 -34.78
C ARG A 690 30.37 5.89 -33.47
N GLY A 691 30.04 4.88 -32.67
CA GLY A 691 30.55 4.63 -31.32
C GLY A 691 31.74 3.68 -31.27
#